data_AF-A0A3C1HI81-F1
#
_entry.id   AF-A0A3C1HI81-F1
#
_cell.length_a   1.000
_cell.length_b   1.000
_cell.length_c   1.000
_cell.angle_alpha   90.00
_cell.angle_beta   90.00
_cell.angle_gamma   90.00
#
_symmetry.space_group_name_H-M   'P 1'
#
loop_
_entity.id
_entity.type
_entity.pdbx_description
1 polymer ?
#
loop_
_entity_poly.entity_id
_entity_poly.type
_entity_poly.pdbx_seq_one_letter_code
_entity_poly.pdbx_strand_id
1 'polypeptide(L)'
;MRHARGLTFLLLLTLGIRPFPAQAAPALEVGRIPPPLFNAKSLQQMTVPDDARSARVRLSGVVTLVEPFWNLLFVQDETGGIFCDSARLETVPAHWRKLELEGYMTTGSYLPILVATGYRDLGPGQLPAPLPIDADDLWKGHHDGDRVRVSGFVTEATLSSSSLRHLQLQVSAAGREFTLKVFGSPAAGLTNLVYSRVEADGVFGAEGDGQGHLTSVTVLVQSSGDLRVVADAATSLAAASPAPIRDLLAAKAPSSTDGLRRTRGTVNIASATELWISDASDALLVEIQHGYVASVGDVVEVAGLLRPEGAHAVKLTQARIVSLAPGTPTPPHRIPTEKLFDWRMFGRVVEVEGTFMHRTPNRSLGELLVLQDGDLSFEARIRFPVPGTTPMRLDPGSRLKVSGVLWQQPTGPEGTAGPRILIRVPSDVGVLAPAPWPIQKTLTVVTSLSAALGLGLLGLAAAQRRLRDSNHRLEQAEAELRELNADLEERIRSRTRQLEAANGRLSIEVAERRQAQLALEDQRMRLRSCFELPVIGMAIASVDKAWIEINPRMCEILGYPADDLLTMTWEQLSHPEDLSRENAEFARVLRGEIEGYSLEKRFIRRDGRAVDAVVSTRCVRHGGRGADYFVMLADDITERKASEAAKARLEAQLRQAHKMEAVGTLAGGIAHDFNNILGAVTGFTELARMSVGNNPKAQEDLDLVLQATRRARDLVHQILSFSREQKIAPRPSDVTAMVTETVRLLRATTPASIRIQLEGMADLPTIVVDPSQFQQVVMNLGANAIHALQGTPDPRLLIRAARTEVVGAPDSSHPAELVPGVYVRISVADNGCGIDPKVLPWIFDPFFTTKGAGEGTGLGLSVVHGIVRQAQGAISVESLPGQGASFHVYFPALSLKPAHPVLEPSPAPRPGSGERILFLDDEETLCAVGKRILERMGYAVTLSTSADEAIRLMSEEPASFDLMVTDLTMPGMSGIGVIRKVRSIRPDLPVVLTTGRADPSVEEEARALGQVYLLLKPSDVESLCGAVGRALQQGASAPAGA
;
A
#
# COMPACT_ATOMS: atom_id res chain seq x y z
N MET A 1 -10.90 11.38 21.35
CA MET A 1 -10.70 12.32 20.21
C MET A 1 -9.26 12.44 19.66
N ARG A 2 -8.19 11.98 20.34
CA ARG A 2 -6.81 12.04 19.76
C ARG A 2 -6.35 10.75 19.04
N HIS A 3 -6.95 9.59 19.32
CA HIS A 3 -6.51 8.32 18.71
C HIS A 3 -7.18 7.95 17.38
N ALA A 4 -8.38 8.46 17.09
CA ALA A 4 -9.04 8.27 15.79
C ALA A 4 -8.36 9.07 14.64
N ARG A 5 -7.50 10.04 14.97
CA ARG A 5 -6.77 10.84 13.97
C ARG A 5 -5.51 10.13 13.46
N GLY A 6 -4.89 9.24 14.24
CA GLY A 6 -3.65 8.56 13.84
C GLY A 6 -3.87 7.44 12.82
N LEU A 7 -4.97 6.70 12.93
CA LEU A 7 -5.27 5.59 12.04
C LEU A 7 -5.77 6.07 10.67
N THR A 8 -6.59 7.12 10.64
CA THR A 8 -7.04 7.77 9.39
C THR A 8 -5.88 8.44 8.66
N PHE A 9 -4.93 9.05 9.38
CA PHE A 9 -3.73 9.66 8.79
C PHE A 9 -2.76 8.63 8.18
N LEU A 10 -2.65 7.44 8.78
CA LEU A 10 -1.79 6.37 8.29
C LEU A 10 -2.40 5.61 7.09
N LEU A 11 -3.73 5.49 7.03
CA LEU A 11 -4.44 4.87 5.90
C LEU A 11 -4.50 5.77 4.66
N LEU A 12 -4.37 7.09 4.85
CA LEU A 12 -4.44 8.09 3.79
C LEU A 12 -3.07 8.32 3.11
N LEU A 13 -1.97 8.17 3.85
CA LEU A 13 -0.61 8.18 3.31
C LEU A 13 -0.32 7.01 2.34
N THR A 14 -1.03 5.90 2.45
CA THR A 14 -0.94 4.76 1.51
C THR A 14 -1.85 4.91 0.28
N LEU A 15 -2.74 5.91 0.26
CA LEU A 15 -3.76 6.14 -0.77
C LEU A 15 -3.50 7.37 -1.66
N GLY A 16 -2.35 8.04 -1.49
CA GLY A 16 -1.95 9.28 -2.19
C GLY A 16 -2.54 10.56 -1.58
N ILE A 17 -3.75 10.48 -1.02
CA ILE A 17 -4.53 11.65 -0.59
C ILE A 17 -4.11 12.09 0.83
N ARG A 18 -3.63 13.34 0.98
CA ARG A 18 -3.40 13.93 2.32
C ARG A 18 -4.70 14.50 2.90
N PRO A 19 -5.17 14.09 4.10
CA PRO A 19 -6.20 14.82 4.82
C PRO A 19 -5.60 16.10 5.39
N PHE A 20 -6.36 17.19 5.33
CA PHE A 20 -5.96 18.44 5.95
C PHE A 20 -5.93 18.32 7.48
N PRO A 21 -4.90 18.86 8.15
CA PRO A 21 -4.86 18.86 9.60
C PRO A 21 -6.01 19.70 10.13
N ALA A 22 -6.88 19.09 10.93
CA ALA A 22 -7.94 19.80 11.64
C ALA A 22 -7.33 20.77 12.68
N GLN A 23 -7.06 22.01 12.25
CA GLN A 23 -6.71 23.11 13.14
C GLN A 23 -7.95 23.59 13.93
N ALA A 24 -7.73 23.97 15.19
CA ALA A 24 -8.76 24.44 16.10
C ALA A 24 -9.41 25.74 15.59
N ALA A 25 -10.74 25.80 15.59
CA ALA A 25 -11.48 26.98 15.18
C ALA A 25 -11.28 28.16 16.16
N PRO A 26 -11.27 29.42 15.70
CA PRO A 26 -11.63 30.57 16.54
C PRO A 26 -13.02 30.38 17.14
N ALA A 27 -13.22 30.85 18.38
CA ALA A 27 -14.55 31.02 18.96
C ALA A 27 -15.37 32.00 18.11
N LEU A 28 -16.62 31.63 17.80
CA LEU A 28 -17.57 32.43 17.04
C LEU A 28 -18.01 33.67 17.85
N GLU A 29 -17.56 34.86 17.45
CA GLU A 29 -18.23 36.11 17.83
C GLU A 29 -19.45 36.32 16.94
N VAL A 30 -20.64 36.27 17.55
CA VAL A 30 -21.92 36.50 16.90
C VAL A 30 -22.14 38.01 16.76
N GLY A 31 -22.00 38.55 15.55
CA GLY A 31 -22.34 39.96 15.30
C GLY A 31 -21.95 40.54 13.93
N ARG A 32 -22.87 40.42 12.95
CA ARG A 32 -23.11 41.27 11.76
C ARG A 32 -22.14 41.20 10.55
N ILE A 33 -22.80 41.17 9.37
CA ILE A 33 -22.35 41.11 7.96
C ILE A 33 -22.09 39.68 7.42
N PRO A 34 -22.89 39.19 6.44
CA PRO A 34 -22.63 37.90 5.79
C PRO A 34 -21.34 38.00 4.96
N PRO A 35 -20.53 36.92 4.90
CA PRO A 35 -19.26 36.96 4.19
C PRO A 35 -19.45 37.26 2.69
N PRO A 36 -18.43 37.83 2.00
CA PRO A 36 -18.51 38.08 0.57
C PRO A 36 -18.74 36.77 -0.20
N LEU A 37 -19.56 36.84 -1.25
CA LEU A 37 -19.79 35.73 -2.18
C LEU A 37 -18.67 35.75 -3.23
N PHE A 38 -17.95 34.63 -3.35
CA PHE A 38 -16.91 34.41 -4.34
C PHE A 38 -17.35 33.35 -5.34
N ASN A 39 -16.77 33.40 -6.54
CA ASN A 39 -16.81 32.28 -7.47
C ASN A 39 -15.65 31.32 -7.20
N ALA A 40 -15.78 30.08 -7.63
CA ALA A 40 -14.83 28.99 -7.35
C ALA A 40 -13.41 29.35 -7.84
N LYS A 41 -13.28 29.92 -9.04
CA LYS A 41 -11.98 30.27 -9.62
C LYS A 41 -11.25 31.35 -8.84
N SER A 42 -11.97 32.33 -8.29
CA SER A 42 -11.38 33.38 -7.44
C SER A 42 -10.89 32.81 -6.10
N LEU A 43 -11.58 31.79 -5.56
CA LEU A 43 -11.15 31.09 -4.35
C LEU A 43 -9.91 30.24 -4.60
N GLN A 44 -9.82 29.55 -5.74
CA GLN A 44 -8.63 28.79 -6.16
C GLN A 44 -7.37 29.67 -6.29
N GLN A 45 -7.53 30.93 -6.70
CA GLN A 45 -6.43 31.89 -6.88
C GLN A 45 -6.06 32.64 -5.59
N MET A 46 -6.75 32.37 -4.48
CA MET A 46 -6.53 33.07 -3.23
C MET A 46 -5.25 32.57 -2.53
N THR A 47 -4.34 33.49 -2.20
CA THR A 47 -3.17 33.16 -1.39
C THR A 47 -3.59 33.01 0.08
N VAL A 48 -3.36 31.83 0.66
CA VAL A 48 -3.68 31.52 2.06
C VAL A 48 -2.39 31.52 2.90
N PRO A 49 -2.20 32.42 3.88
CA PRO A 49 -1.05 32.41 4.78
C PRO A 49 -1.04 31.18 5.71
N ASP A 50 0.15 30.67 6.08
CA ASP A 50 0.33 29.45 6.90
C ASP A 50 -0.21 29.56 8.34
N ASP A 51 -0.40 30.78 8.85
CA ASP A 51 -0.63 31.10 10.26
C ASP A 51 -1.98 31.82 10.55
N ALA A 52 -2.80 32.10 9.54
CA ALA A 52 -4.05 32.83 9.73
C ALA A 52 -5.31 32.00 9.46
N ARG A 53 -6.22 32.02 10.45
CA ARG A 53 -7.66 31.79 10.31
C ARG A 53 -8.17 32.59 9.12
N SER A 54 -8.43 31.92 8.01
CA SER A 54 -8.71 32.52 6.72
C SER A 54 -10.04 33.26 6.65
N ALA A 55 -10.11 34.21 5.73
CA ALA A 55 -11.28 35.02 5.46
C ALA A 55 -12.54 34.14 5.32
N ARG A 56 -13.62 34.54 6.00
CA ARG A 56 -14.92 33.90 5.78
C ARG A 56 -15.34 34.16 4.34
N VAL A 57 -15.70 33.11 3.63
CA VAL A 57 -16.13 33.16 2.24
C VAL A 57 -17.48 32.47 2.10
N ARG A 58 -18.26 32.92 1.11
CA ARG A 58 -19.40 32.15 0.61
C ARG A 58 -19.16 31.77 -0.84
N LEU A 59 -19.67 30.61 -1.23
CA LEU A 59 -19.65 30.11 -2.60
C LEU A 59 -21.03 29.56 -2.95
N SER A 60 -21.55 29.86 -4.14
CA SER A 60 -22.74 29.17 -4.65
C SER A 60 -22.38 28.30 -5.85
N GLY A 61 -22.73 27.03 -5.80
CA GLY A 61 -22.44 26.08 -6.88
C GLY A 61 -23.24 24.79 -6.75
N VAL A 62 -23.09 23.91 -7.73
CA VAL A 62 -23.73 22.59 -7.79
C VAL A 62 -22.78 21.54 -7.24
N VAL A 63 -23.30 20.65 -6.40
CA VAL A 63 -22.56 19.50 -5.87
C VAL A 63 -22.30 18.50 -7.00
N THR A 64 -21.04 18.39 -7.41
CA THR A 64 -20.61 17.49 -8.50
C THR A 64 -20.17 16.12 -7.99
N LEU A 65 -19.63 16.04 -6.78
CA LEU A 65 -19.28 14.79 -6.13
C LEU A 65 -19.36 14.94 -4.61
N VAL A 66 -19.83 13.88 -3.96
CA VAL A 66 -19.86 13.74 -2.50
C VAL A 66 -19.31 12.38 -2.15
N GLU A 67 -18.30 12.34 -1.28
CA GLU A 67 -17.79 11.13 -0.67
C GLU A 67 -17.81 11.27 0.87
N PRO A 68 -18.88 10.79 1.54
CA PRO A 68 -19.09 11.00 2.97
C PRO A 68 -17.99 10.42 3.86
N PHE A 69 -17.33 9.33 3.44
CA PHE A 69 -16.31 8.69 4.26
C PHE A 69 -14.99 9.48 4.33
N TRP A 70 -14.71 10.26 3.28
CA TRP A 70 -13.50 11.07 3.19
C TRP A 70 -13.76 12.55 3.49
N ASN A 71 -14.99 12.92 3.85
CA ASN A 71 -15.44 14.31 3.98
C ASN A 71 -15.15 15.15 2.73
N LEU A 72 -15.16 14.52 1.55
CA LEU A 72 -14.93 15.24 0.29
C LEU A 72 -16.25 15.69 -0.28
N LEU A 73 -16.32 16.99 -0.54
CA LEU A 73 -17.43 17.62 -1.24
C LEU A 73 -16.84 18.44 -2.38
N PHE A 74 -17.25 18.17 -3.61
CA PHE A 74 -16.88 19.00 -4.75
C PHE A 74 -18.07 19.83 -5.17
N VAL A 75 -17.85 21.14 -5.27
CA VAL A 75 -18.86 22.10 -5.70
C VAL A 75 -18.33 22.87 -6.89
N GLN A 76 -19.14 22.93 -7.95
CA GLN A 76 -18.79 23.59 -9.19
C GLN A 76 -19.80 24.70 -9.51
N ASP A 77 -19.29 25.89 -9.79
CA ASP A 77 -20.07 27.00 -10.33
C ASP A 77 -19.77 27.19 -11.83
N GLU A 78 -20.22 28.30 -12.39
CA GLU A 78 -19.99 28.64 -13.80
C GLU A 78 -18.53 28.97 -14.17
N THR A 79 -17.66 29.17 -13.17
CA THR A 79 -16.26 29.54 -13.33
C THR A 79 -15.29 28.39 -13.12
N GLY A 80 -15.67 27.38 -12.34
CA GLY A 80 -14.86 26.20 -12.05
C GLY A 80 -15.35 25.44 -10.82
N GLY A 81 -14.66 24.35 -10.49
CA GLY A 81 -14.91 23.52 -9.32
C GLY A 81 -13.99 23.85 -8.15
N ILE A 82 -14.41 23.54 -6.94
CA ILE A 82 -13.55 23.64 -5.77
C ILE A 82 -13.77 22.49 -4.82
N PHE A 83 -12.68 22.07 -4.21
CA PHE A 83 -12.70 21.10 -3.14
C PHE A 83 -13.19 21.75 -1.85
N CYS A 84 -14.14 21.08 -1.20
CA CYS A 84 -14.69 21.47 0.08
C CYS A 84 -14.51 20.34 1.11
N ASP A 85 -13.95 20.67 2.28
CA ASP A 85 -13.96 19.79 3.44
C ASP A 85 -15.34 19.89 4.12
N SER A 86 -16.10 18.80 4.11
CA SER A 86 -17.44 18.72 4.67
C SER A 86 -17.48 18.23 6.13
N ALA A 87 -16.34 17.99 6.79
CA ALA A 87 -16.26 17.37 8.11
C ALA A 87 -16.96 18.18 9.22
N ARG A 88 -17.23 19.47 8.97
CA ARG A 88 -17.89 20.38 9.91
C ARG A 88 -19.34 20.68 9.56
N LEU A 89 -19.87 20.08 8.49
CA LEU A 89 -21.29 20.19 8.17
C LEU A 89 -22.09 19.24 9.07
N GLU A 90 -23.22 19.73 9.61
CA GLU A 90 -24.14 18.91 10.41
C GLU A 90 -24.79 17.79 9.58
N THR A 91 -25.01 18.05 8.30
CA THR A 91 -25.57 17.10 7.33
C THR A 91 -24.75 17.15 6.06
N VAL A 92 -24.50 15.99 5.45
CA VAL A 92 -23.81 15.92 4.16
C VAL A 92 -24.85 16.19 3.06
N PRO A 93 -24.65 17.20 2.20
CA PRO A 93 -25.61 17.50 1.15
C PRO A 93 -25.70 16.37 0.12
N ALA A 94 -26.89 16.17 -0.46
CA ALA A 94 -27.09 15.19 -1.53
C ALA A 94 -26.43 15.63 -2.85
N HIS A 95 -26.09 14.66 -3.69
CA HIS A 95 -25.54 14.91 -5.03
C HIS A 95 -26.49 15.78 -5.87
N TRP A 96 -25.92 16.59 -6.76
CA TRP A 96 -26.64 17.39 -7.77
C TRP A 96 -27.58 18.46 -7.18
N ARG A 97 -27.39 18.83 -5.91
CA ARG A 97 -28.05 19.98 -5.30
C ARG A 97 -27.25 21.25 -5.57
N LYS A 98 -27.94 22.36 -5.78
CA LYS A 98 -27.32 23.69 -5.80
C LYS A 98 -27.27 24.21 -4.38
N LEU A 99 -26.08 24.56 -3.89
CA LEU A 99 -25.87 25.03 -2.53
C LEU A 99 -25.31 26.45 -2.53
N GLU A 100 -25.52 27.15 -1.44
CA GLU A 100 -24.68 28.26 -0.99
C GLU A 100 -23.89 27.80 0.24
N LEU A 101 -22.60 27.55 0.07
CA LEU A 101 -21.66 27.14 1.12
C LEU A 101 -21.08 28.35 1.84
N GLU A 102 -20.91 28.22 3.15
CA GLU A 102 -20.22 29.19 3.99
C GLU A 102 -19.06 28.52 4.74
N GLY A 103 -17.88 29.13 4.69
CA GLY A 103 -16.67 28.54 5.27
C GLY A 103 -15.47 29.47 5.26
N TYR A 104 -14.29 28.88 5.35
CA TYR A 104 -13.02 29.58 5.30
C TYR A 104 -11.99 28.78 4.47
N MET A 105 -11.04 29.45 3.83
CA MET A 105 -10.08 28.86 2.89
C MET A 105 -8.83 28.31 3.59
N THR A 106 -8.46 27.05 3.45
CA THR A 106 -7.17 26.55 3.99
C THR A 106 -6.22 26.13 2.87
N THR A 107 -4.93 26.04 3.18
CA THR A 107 -3.92 25.52 2.26
C THR A 107 -4.27 24.10 1.85
N GLY A 108 -4.22 23.86 0.54
CA GLY A 108 -4.54 22.61 -0.13
C GLY A 108 -3.33 21.71 -0.38
N SER A 109 -3.54 20.52 -0.95
CA SER A 109 -2.47 19.66 -1.49
C SER A 109 -1.90 20.22 -2.79
N TYR A 110 -2.73 20.93 -3.57
CA TYR A 110 -2.34 21.61 -4.80
C TYR A 110 -3.00 22.99 -4.90
N LEU A 111 -4.34 23.05 -5.01
CA LEU A 111 -5.11 24.30 -4.90
C LEU A 111 -5.74 24.49 -3.51
N PRO A 112 -5.94 25.74 -3.03
CA PRO A 112 -6.64 26.03 -1.79
C PRO A 112 -8.00 25.34 -1.68
N ILE A 113 -8.35 24.93 -0.48
CA ILE A 113 -9.60 24.19 -0.20
C ILE A 113 -10.54 24.98 0.71
N LEU A 114 -11.85 24.82 0.54
CA LEU A 114 -12.87 25.45 1.36
C LEU A 114 -13.28 24.55 2.53
N VAL A 115 -13.03 24.95 3.78
CA VAL A 115 -13.59 24.24 4.93
C VAL A 115 -15.01 24.72 5.18
N ALA A 116 -15.98 23.91 4.79
CA ALA A 116 -17.39 24.26 4.88
C ALA A 116 -17.88 24.16 6.33
N THR A 117 -18.40 25.27 6.86
CA THR A 117 -18.95 25.37 8.22
C THR A 117 -20.48 25.39 8.26
N GLY A 118 -21.11 25.65 7.12
CA GLY A 118 -22.56 25.60 6.95
C GLY A 118 -22.92 25.71 5.47
N TYR A 119 -24.15 25.37 5.14
CA TYR A 119 -24.67 25.56 3.78
C TYR A 119 -26.17 25.85 3.79
N ARG A 120 -26.63 26.49 2.73
CA ARG A 120 -28.05 26.63 2.40
C ARG A 120 -28.35 25.87 1.12
N ASP A 121 -29.27 24.92 1.19
CA ASP A 121 -29.76 24.20 0.02
C ASP A 121 -30.69 25.10 -0.80
N LEU A 122 -30.34 25.34 -2.07
CA LEU A 122 -31.10 26.18 -3.00
C LEU A 122 -32.00 25.36 -3.94
N GLY A 123 -32.04 24.03 -3.81
CA GLY A 123 -32.85 23.15 -4.65
C GLY A 123 -32.03 22.26 -5.60
N PRO A 124 -32.69 21.60 -6.55
CA PRO A 124 -32.00 20.80 -7.57
C PRO A 124 -31.13 21.69 -8.45
N GLY A 125 -29.86 21.31 -8.60
CA GLY A 125 -28.91 21.97 -9.50
C GLY A 125 -28.79 21.19 -10.80
N GLN A 126 -28.55 21.90 -11.90
CA GLN A 126 -28.20 21.25 -13.17
C GLN A 126 -26.72 20.87 -13.12
N LEU A 127 -26.42 19.58 -13.31
CA LEU A 127 -25.06 19.08 -13.30
C LEU A 127 -24.27 19.67 -14.49
N PRO A 128 -23.09 20.28 -14.28
CA PRO A 128 -22.26 20.77 -15.37
C PRO A 128 -21.89 19.65 -16.34
N ALA A 129 -21.83 19.97 -17.64
CA ALA A 129 -21.34 19.03 -18.63
C ALA A 129 -19.84 18.77 -18.37
N PRO A 130 -19.38 17.50 -18.43
CA PRO A 130 -17.97 17.19 -18.20
C PRO A 130 -17.12 17.82 -19.31
N LEU A 131 -16.08 18.55 -18.93
CA LEU A 131 -15.15 19.17 -19.86
C LEU A 131 -14.23 18.08 -20.46
N PRO A 132 -14.16 17.89 -21.79
CA PRO A 132 -13.21 16.93 -22.37
C PRO A 132 -11.78 17.46 -22.21
N ILE A 133 -10.95 16.71 -21.49
CA ILE A 133 -9.55 17.08 -21.20
C ILE A 133 -8.65 15.92 -21.57
N ASP A 134 -7.52 16.22 -22.22
CA ASP A 134 -6.48 15.24 -22.50
C ASP A 134 -5.51 15.04 -21.32
N ALA A 135 -4.71 13.99 -21.37
CA ALA A 135 -3.81 13.69 -20.27
C ALA A 135 -2.72 14.75 -20.06
N ASP A 136 -2.28 15.45 -21.10
CA ASP A 136 -1.25 16.50 -20.94
C ASP A 136 -1.81 17.72 -20.23
N ASP A 137 -3.07 18.07 -20.47
CA ASP A 137 -3.74 19.20 -19.83
C ASP A 137 -4.15 18.90 -18.38
N LEU A 138 -4.48 17.64 -18.05
CA LEU A 138 -4.61 17.19 -16.64
C LEU A 138 -3.32 17.46 -15.85
N TRP A 139 -2.17 17.11 -16.43
CA TRP A 139 -0.85 17.31 -15.80
C TRP A 139 -0.39 18.78 -15.76
N LYS A 140 -1.20 19.74 -16.27
CA LYS A 140 -1.02 21.18 -16.01
C LYS A 140 -1.78 21.67 -14.77
N GLY A 141 -2.75 20.89 -14.26
CA GLY A 141 -3.49 21.21 -13.03
C GLY A 141 -4.52 22.33 -13.14
N HIS A 142 -4.74 22.92 -14.32
CA HIS A 142 -5.62 24.09 -14.49
C HIS A 142 -7.10 23.85 -14.18
N HIS A 143 -7.52 22.59 -14.16
CA HIS A 143 -8.92 22.16 -14.04
C HIS A 143 -9.19 21.41 -12.72
N ASP A 144 -8.30 21.52 -11.74
CA ASP A 144 -8.47 20.86 -10.45
C ASP A 144 -9.81 21.26 -9.80
N GLY A 145 -10.60 20.28 -9.40
CA GLY A 145 -11.98 20.43 -8.92
C GLY A 145 -13.07 20.44 -10.00
N ASP A 146 -12.74 20.61 -11.29
CA ASP A 146 -13.73 20.59 -12.37
C ASP A 146 -14.22 19.17 -12.65
N ARG A 147 -15.47 19.06 -13.13
CA ARG A 147 -15.97 17.84 -13.75
C ARG A 147 -15.39 17.69 -15.16
N VAL A 148 -14.69 16.60 -15.40
CA VAL A 148 -13.92 16.33 -16.62
C VAL A 148 -14.33 15.01 -17.26
N ARG A 149 -14.08 14.89 -18.56
CA ARG A 149 -14.14 13.65 -19.32
C ARG A 149 -12.75 13.30 -19.79
N VAL A 150 -12.28 12.13 -19.39
CA VAL A 150 -10.93 11.63 -19.72
C VAL A 150 -11.04 10.27 -20.41
N SER A 151 -10.11 9.98 -21.32
CA SER A 151 -10.02 8.69 -21.99
C SER A 151 -8.59 8.19 -22.02
N GLY A 152 -8.40 6.87 -21.94
CA GLY A 152 -7.10 6.24 -22.06
C GLY A 152 -7.18 4.72 -21.94
N PHE A 153 -6.03 4.08 -21.92
CA PHE A 153 -5.90 2.63 -21.78
C PHE A 153 -5.66 2.26 -20.33
N VAL A 154 -6.44 1.30 -19.83
CA VAL A 154 -6.23 0.77 -18.48
C VAL A 154 -4.94 -0.04 -18.46
N THR A 155 -4.02 0.37 -17.60
CA THR A 155 -2.70 -0.24 -17.42
C THR A 155 -2.69 -1.19 -16.22
N GLU A 156 -3.49 -0.88 -15.21
CA GLU A 156 -3.69 -1.68 -14.01
C GLU A 156 -5.13 -1.52 -13.51
N ALA A 157 -5.71 -2.58 -12.97
CA ALA A 157 -7.04 -2.56 -12.36
C ALA A 157 -6.99 -3.30 -11.02
N THR A 158 -7.22 -2.56 -9.93
CA THR A 158 -7.07 -3.07 -8.57
C THR A 158 -8.33 -2.78 -7.79
N LEU A 159 -8.92 -3.82 -7.20
CA LEU A 159 -10.07 -3.66 -6.32
C LEU A 159 -9.56 -3.42 -4.89
N SER A 160 -9.92 -2.28 -4.30
CA SER A 160 -9.51 -1.97 -2.93
C SER A 160 -10.16 -2.96 -1.94
N SER A 161 -9.34 -3.64 -1.14
CA SER A 161 -9.75 -4.54 -0.05
C SER A 161 -10.12 -3.80 1.25
N SER A 162 -10.00 -2.47 1.28
CA SER A 162 -10.42 -1.65 2.42
C SER A 162 -11.93 -1.45 2.49
N SER A 163 -12.42 -0.89 3.60
CA SER A 163 -13.84 -0.63 3.93
C SER A 163 -14.61 0.20 2.89
N LEU A 164 -13.94 0.74 1.88
CA LEU A 164 -14.45 1.72 0.91
C LEU A 164 -14.37 1.18 -0.52
N ARG A 165 -14.95 -0.01 -0.77
CA ARG A 165 -14.93 -0.72 -2.06
C ARG A 165 -15.00 0.24 -3.26
N HIS A 166 -13.83 0.53 -3.83
CA HIS A 166 -13.69 1.30 -5.06
C HIS A 166 -12.75 0.53 -5.98
N LEU A 167 -12.99 0.65 -7.28
CA LEU A 167 -12.12 0.12 -8.32
C LEU A 167 -11.13 1.21 -8.69
N GLN A 168 -9.84 0.94 -8.46
CA GLN A 168 -8.77 1.81 -8.91
C GLN A 168 -8.27 1.34 -10.26
N LEU A 169 -8.32 2.21 -11.26
CA LEU A 169 -7.75 1.96 -12.58
C LEU A 169 -6.56 2.90 -12.79
N GLN A 170 -5.38 2.36 -13.04
CA GLN A 170 -4.32 3.17 -13.64
C GLN A 170 -4.61 3.28 -15.13
N VAL A 171 -4.57 4.50 -15.65
CA VAL A 171 -4.91 4.80 -17.03
C VAL A 171 -3.78 5.58 -17.68
N SER A 172 -3.41 5.19 -18.89
CA SER A 172 -2.43 5.92 -19.69
C SER A 172 -3.04 6.45 -20.98
N ALA A 173 -2.80 7.73 -21.25
CA ALA A 173 -3.08 8.39 -22.50
C ALA A 173 -1.96 9.37 -22.82
N ALA A 174 -1.64 9.53 -24.12
CA ALA A 174 -0.57 10.42 -24.61
C ALA A 174 0.79 10.27 -23.86
N GLY A 175 1.13 9.08 -23.36
CA GLY A 175 2.39 8.84 -22.64
C GLY A 175 2.41 9.29 -21.18
N ARG A 176 1.33 9.90 -20.68
CA ARG A 176 1.11 10.25 -19.27
C ARG A 176 0.27 9.17 -18.58
N GLU A 177 0.41 9.07 -17.26
CA GLU A 177 -0.43 8.20 -16.42
C GLU A 177 -1.27 9.04 -15.47
N PHE A 178 -2.48 8.59 -15.18
CA PHE A 178 -3.34 9.16 -14.16
C PHE A 178 -4.24 8.07 -13.59
N THR A 179 -4.75 8.30 -12.38
CA THR A 179 -5.57 7.32 -11.67
C THR A 179 -7.05 7.62 -11.84
N LEU A 180 -7.87 6.63 -12.18
CA LEU A 180 -9.32 6.68 -12.00
C LEU A 180 -9.69 5.95 -10.71
N LYS A 181 -10.44 6.61 -9.82
CA LYS A 181 -11.04 5.95 -8.65
C LYS A 181 -12.54 5.88 -8.86
N VAL A 182 -13.05 4.68 -9.11
CA VAL A 182 -14.46 4.43 -9.41
C VAL A 182 -15.17 3.93 -8.16
N PHE A 183 -16.09 4.74 -7.64
CA PHE A 183 -16.86 4.46 -6.43
C PHE A 183 -18.15 3.69 -6.76
N GLY A 184 -18.74 3.07 -5.73
CA GLY A 184 -19.92 2.20 -5.85
C GLY A 184 -19.57 0.73 -6.06
N SER A 185 -20.58 -0.16 -6.07
CA SER A 185 -20.36 -1.59 -6.33
C SER A 185 -19.98 -1.77 -7.81
N PRO A 186 -18.71 -2.11 -8.15
CA PRO A 186 -18.33 -2.26 -9.54
C PRO A 186 -19.09 -3.44 -10.15
N ALA A 187 -19.69 -3.23 -11.33
CA ALA A 187 -20.37 -4.29 -12.06
C ALA A 187 -19.40 -5.45 -12.37
N ALA A 188 -19.91 -6.68 -12.36
CA ALA A 188 -19.12 -7.86 -12.70
C ALA A 188 -18.48 -7.70 -14.09
N GLY A 189 -17.14 -7.80 -14.15
CA GLY A 189 -16.35 -7.65 -15.39
C GLY A 189 -15.42 -6.43 -15.45
N LEU A 190 -15.62 -5.41 -14.60
CA LEU A 190 -14.76 -4.21 -14.58
C LEU A 190 -13.36 -4.43 -13.96
N THR A 191 -13.09 -5.60 -13.40
CA THR A 191 -11.76 -5.98 -12.88
C THR A 191 -10.81 -6.51 -13.95
N ASN A 192 -11.30 -6.84 -15.16
CA ASN A 192 -10.49 -7.32 -16.27
C ASN A 192 -10.42 -6.29 -17.41
N LEU A 193 -10.17 -5.03 -17.06
CA LEU A 193 -10.12 -3.93 -18.02
C LEU A 193 -8.73 -3.66 -18.58
N VAL A 194 -7.67 -4.33 -18.12
CA VAL A 194 -6.30 -4.09 -18.60
C VAL A 194 -6.24 -4.20 -20.13
N TYR A 195 -5.64 -3.19 -20.78
CA TYR A 195 -5.61 -2.93 -22.24
C TYR A 195 -6.93 -2.53 -22.90
N SER A 196 -8.02 -2.44 -22.14
CA SER A 196 -9.25 -1.84 -22.64
C SER A 196 -9.10 -0.32 -22.68
N ARG A 197 -9.61 0.29 -23.75
CA ARG A 197 -9.77 1.73 -23.83
C ARG A 197 -11.01 2.13 -23.06
N VAL A 198 -10.86 2.99 -22.06
CA VAL A 198 -11.95 3.51 -21.25
C VAL A 198 -12.14 5.01 -21.46
N GLU A 199 -13.36 5.48 -21.24
CA GLU A 199 -13.73 6.87 -21.10
C GLU A 199 -14.46 7.02 -19.77
N ALA A 200 -14.09 8.02 -18.98
CA ALA A 200 -14.67 8.25 -17.66
C ALA A 200 -15.06 9.72 -17.47
N ASP A 201 -16.26 9.92 -16.95
CA ASP A 201 -16.74 11.21 -16.45
C ASP A 201 -16.51 11.26 -14.93
N GLY A 202 -15.76 12.25 -14.46
CA GLY A 202 -15.44 12.35 -13.04
C GLY A 202 -14.96 13.73 -12.65
N VAL A 203 -14.61 13.90 -11.37
CA VAL A 203 -14.05 15.14 -10.86
C VAL A 203 -12.53 15.02 -10.80
N PHE A 204 -11.82 15.97 -11.39
CA PHE A 204 -10.36 15.99 -11.38
C PHE A 204 -9.86 16.48 -10.01
N GLY A 205 -8.91 15.74 -9.43
CA GLY A 205 -8.15 16.10 -8.24
C GLY A 205 -6.65 16.04 -8.51
N ALA A 206 -5.94 17.10 -8.15
CA ALA A 206 -4.49 17.22 -8.26
C ALA A 206 -3.79 17.16 -6.88
N GLU A 207 -2.60 16.57 -6.84
CA GLU A 207 -1.73 16.59 -5.66
C GLU A 207 -0.36 17.18 -6.01
N GLY A 208 0.10 18.15 -5.22
CA GLY A 208 1.39 18.80 -5.38
C GLY A 208 2.38 18.44 -4.27
N ASP A 209 3.66 18.65 -4.54
CA ASP A 209 4.69 18.74 -3.51
C ASP A 209 4.58 20.08 -2.75
N GLY A 210 5.36 20.24 -1.67
CA GLY A 210 5.40 21.49 -0.90
C GLY A 210 5.93 22.71 -1.68
N GLN A 211 6.33 22.54 -2.94
CA GLN A 211 6.80 23.59 -3.85
C GLN A 211 5.78 23.89 -4.98
N GLY A 212 4.64 23.19 -5.01
CA GLY A 212 3.56 23.39 -5.98
C GLY A 212 3.71 22.60 -7.29
N HIS A 213 4.65 21.64 -7.37
CA HIS A 213 4.75 20.76 -8.54
C HIS A 213 3.79 19.57 -8.41
N LEU A 214 3.05 19.27 -9.47
CA LEU A 214 2.16 18.10 -9.52
C LEU A 214 2.94 16.79 -9.37
N THR A 215 2.51 15.99 -8.40
CA THR A 215 3.05 14.67 -8.09
C THR A 215 2.07 13.56 -8.48
N SER A 216 0.77 13.81 -8.43
CA SER A 216 -0.26 12.86 -8.83
C SER A 216 -1.50 13.56 -9.42
N VAL A 217 -2.18 12.84 -10.31
CA VAL A 217 -3.42 13.25 -10.98
C VAL A 217 -4.43 12.12 -10.79
N THR A 218 -5.55 12.43 -10.14
CA THR A 218 -6.64 11.47 -9.88
C THR A 218 -7.95 12.02 -10.42
N VAL A 219 -8.74 11.19 -11.10
CA VAL A 219 -10.12 11.50 -11.46
C VAL A 219 -11.05 10.61 -10.64
N LEU A 220 -11.91 11.25 -9.85
CA LEU A 220 -12.88 10.62 -8.97
C LEU A 220 -14.17 10.38 -9.74
N VAL A 221 -14.50 9.12 -9.97
CA VAL A 221 -15.66 8.68 -10.78
C VAL A 221 -16.73 8.19 -9.83
N GLN A 222 -17.86 8.91 -9.77
CA GLN A 222 -18.89 8.73 -8.74
C GLN A 222 -19.55 7.34 -8.78
N SER A 223 -19.76 6.78 -9.98
CA SER A 223 -20.41 5.50 -10.15
C SER A 223 -19.83 4.72 -11.33
N SER A 224 -20.04 3.40 -11.34
CA SER A 224 -19.66 2.56 -12.50
C SER A 224 -20.38 2.94 -13.80
N GLY A 225 -21.51 3.65 -13.75
CA GLY A 225 -22.22 4.16 -14.93
C GLY A 225 -21.51 5.34 -15.62
N ASP A 226 -20.62 6.02 -14.90
CA ASP A 226 -19.81 7.13 -15.42
C ASP A 226 -18.50 6.63 -16.05
N LEU A 227 -18.23 5.31 -16.02
CA LEU A 227 -17.13 4.65 -16.71
C LEU A 227 -17.66 3.86 -17.91
N ARG A 228 -17.10 4.10 -19.09
CA ARG A 228 -17.45 3.43 -20.34
C ARG A 228 -16.25 2.73 -20.94
N VAL A 229 -16.43 1.49 -21.35
CA VAL A 229 -15.43 0.76 -22.14
C VAL A 229 -15.67 1.11 -23.61
N VAL A 230 -14.78 1.90 -24.20
CA VAL A 230 -14.83 2.33 -25.60
C VAL A 230 -14.37 1.22 -26.53
N ALA A 231 -13.36 0.45 -26.10
CA ALA A 231 -12.91 -0.76 -26.78
C ALA A 231 -12.39 -1.74 -25.73
N ASP A 232 -12.81 -3.00 -25.81
CA ASP A 232 -12.28 -4.05 -24.93
C ASP A 232 -10.80 -4.38 -25.25
N ALA A 233 -10.17 -5.16 -24.38
CA ALA A 233 -8.77 -5.54 -24.55
C ALA A 233 -8.51 -6.27 -25.88
N ALA A 234 -9.42 -7.14 -26.33
CA ALA A 234 -9.26 -7.92 -27.56
C ALA A 234 -9.30 -7.02 -28.80
N THR A 235 -10.27 -6.12 -28.87
CA THR A 235 -10.45 -5.14 -29.95
C THR A 235 -9.29 -4.15 -29.98
N SER A 236 -8.86 -3.70 -28.81
CA SER A 236 -7.71 -2.79 -28.65
C SER A 236 -6.40 -3.41 -29.13
N LEU A 237 -6.16 -4.67 -28.76
CA LEU A 237 -4.97 -5.43 -29.18
C LEU A 237 -5.01 -5.81 -30.66
N ALA A 238 -6.19 -6.06 -31.23
CA ALA A 238 -6.38 -6.35 -32.65
C ALA A 238 -6.18 -5.12 -33.54
N ALA A 239 -6.56 -3.92 -33.05
CA ALA A 239 -6.37 -2.67 -33.77
C ALA A 239 -4.88 -2.25 -33.87
N ALA A 240 -4.05 -2.66 -32.90
CA ALA A 240 -2.62 -2.41 -32.91
C ALA A 240 -1.90 -3.37 -33.88
N SER A 241 -1.63 -2.92 -35.11
CA SER A 241 -0.82 -3.67 -36.07
C SER A 241 0.64 -3.79 -35.59
N PRO A 242 1.32 -4.95 -35.79
CA PRO A 242 2.72 -5.09 -35.42
C PRO A 242 3.60 -4.11 -36.21
N ALA A 243 4.27 -3.21 -35.51
CA ALA A 243 5.20 -2.25 -36.10
C ALA A 243 6.65 -2.76 -36.01
N PRO A 244 7.50 -2.47 -37.01
CA PRO A 244 8.94 -2.64 -36.90
C PRO A 244 9.50 -1.91 -35.68
N ILE A 245 10.50 -2.50 -35.02
CA ILE A 245 11.10 -1.93 -33.81
C ILE A 245 11.66 -0.53 -34.07
N ARG A 246 12.27 -0.30 -35.23
CA ARG A 246 12.79 1.02 -35.60
C ARG A 246 11.72 2.11 -35.59
N ASP A 247 10.50 1.79 -36.00
CA ASP A 247 9.40 2.77 -36.03
C ASP A 247 8.94 3.12 -34.61
N LEU A 248 9.03 2.16 -33.68
CA LEU A 248 8.81 2.40 -32.26
C LEU A 248 9.89 3.28 -31.64
N LEU A 249 11.16 3.08 -32.01
CA LEU A 249 12.29 3.90 -31.54
C LEU A 249 12.29 5.31 -32.16
N ALA A 250 11.82 5.44 -33.40
CA ALA A 250 11.76 6.71 -34.11
C ALA A 250 10.60 7.62 -33.66
N ALA A 251 9.66 7.09 -32.87
CA ALA A 251 8.54 7.85 -32.31
C ALA A 251 9.05 8.89 -31.29
N LYS A 252 9.46 10.07 -31.78
CA LYS A 252 9.75 11.25 -30.97
C LYS A 252 8.45 11.76 -30.33
N ALA A 253 8.17 11.28 -29.12
CA ALA A 253 6.97 11.59 -28.34
C ALA A 253 5.67 11.07 -29.00
N PRO A 254 4.64 10.71 -28.20
CA PRO A 254 3.46 10.03 -28.70
C PRO A 254 2.60 10.96 -29.56
N SER A 255 2.79 10.92 -30.88
CA SER A 255 1.85 11.49 -31.83
C SER A 255 0.58 10.62 -31.91
N SER A 256 -0.50 11.13 -31.31
CA SER A 256 -1.94 10.83 -31.52
C SER A 256 -2.45 9.39 -31.51
N THR A 257 -1.60 8.38 -31.36
CA THR A 257 -1.99 6.98 -31.20
C THR A 257 -1.58 6.54 -29.81
N ASP A 258 -2.60 6.42 -28.95
CA ASP A 258 -2.51 5.97 -27.57
C ASP A 258 -1.48 4.84 -27.38
N GLY A 259 -0.67 4.95 -26.33
CA GLY A 259 0.66 4.33 -26.20
C GLY A 259 0.77 2.79 -26.31
N LEU A 260 -0.31 2.06 -26.58
CA LEU A 260 -0.30 0.63 -26.89
C LEU A 260 0.38 0.39 -28.24
N ARG A 261 1.40 -0.46 -28.23
CA ARG A 261 2.18 -0.86 -29.41
C ARG A 261 2.36 -2.36 -29.42
N ARG A 262 2.30 -2.92 -30.63
CA ARG A 262 2.58 -4.33 -30.89
C ARG A 262 3.83 -4.43 -31.74
N THR A 263 4.72 -5.35 -31.44
CA THR A 263 5.91 -5.61 -32.24
C THR A 263 6.32 -7.07 -32.15
N ARG A 264 7.12 -7.51 -33.11
CA ARG A 264 7.59 -8.89 -33.21
C ARG A 264 9.11 -8.87 -33.34
N GLY A 265 9.79 -9.66 -32.53
CA GLY A 265 11.25 -9.74 -32.53
C GLY A 265 11.77 -11.08 -32.02
N THR A 266 13.04 -11.32 -32.27
CA THR A 266 13.78 -12.48 -31.78
C THR A 266 14.37 -12.14 -30.41
N VAL A 267 14.18 -13.01 -29.42
CA VAL A 267 14.68 -12.86 -28.06
C VAL A 267 16.20 -13.00 -28.04
N ASN A 268 16.89 -11.92 -27.69
CA ASN A 268 18.34 -11.88 -27.50
C ASN A 268 18.74 -12.17 -26.05
N ILE A 269 17.93 -11.72 -25.09
CA ILE A 269 18.09 -11.97 -23.65
C ILE A 269 16.71 -12.21 -23.08
N ALA A 270 16.59 -13.22 -22.21
CA ALA A 270 15.40 -13.44 -21.40
C ALA A 270 15.74 -13.44 -19.90
N SER A 271 14.91 -12.76 -19.11
CA SER A 271 14.89 -12.82 -17.64
C SER A 271 13.46 -13.06 -17.16
N ALA A 272 13.25 -13.15 -15.84
CA ALA A 272 11.91 -13.34 -15.26
C ALA A 272 10.97 -12.14 -15.47
N THR A 273 11.51 -10.95 -15.76
CA THR A 273 10.76 -9.68 -15.85
C THR A 273 11.10 -8.85 -17.08
N GLU A 274 12.12 -9.23 -17.86
CA GLU A 274 12.62 -8.44 -19.00
C GLU A 274 12.99 -9.34 -20.18
N LEU A 275 12.68 -8.88 -21.38
CA LEU A 275 13.11 -9.46 -22.65
C LEU A 275 13.83 -8.38 -23.47
N TRP A 276 15.00 -8.71 -24.01
CA TRP A 276 15.58 -7.94 -25.11
C TRP A 276 15.20 -8.61 -26.41
N ILE A 277 14.52 -7.90 -27.30
CA ILE A 277 14.10 -8.43 -28.60
C ILE A 277 14.73 -7.60 -29.73
N SER A 278 15.00 -8.23 -30.87
CA SER A 278 15.41 -7.52 -32.08
C SER A 278 14.73 -8.05 -33.33
N ASP A 279 14.51 -7.17 -34.28
CA ASP A 279 14.09 -7.52 -35.63
C ASP A 279 15.18 -7.13 -36.64
N ALA A 280 14.88 -7.16 -37.94
CA ALA A 280 15.82 -6.74 -38.97
C ALA A 280 16.14 -5.23 -38.95
N SER A 281 15.36 -4.45 -38.20
CA SER A 281 15.40 -2.99 -38.19
C SER A 281 16.15 -2.42 -36.98
N ASP A 282 15.89 -2.93 -35.76
CA ASP A 282 16.56 -2.52 -34.52
C ASP A 282 16.27 -3.45 -33.31
N ALA A 283 16.68 -3.05 -32.11
CA ALA A 283 16.44 -3.77 -30.85
C ALA A 283 15.64 -2.96 -29.81
N LEU A 284 14.84 -3.65 -29.00
CA LEU A 284 13.94 -3.06 -28.00
C LEU A 284 14.01 -3.82 -26.67
N LEU A 285 14.02 -3.07 -25.56
CA LEU A 285 13.80 -3.61 -24.23
C LEU A 285 12.30 -3.72 -23.96
N VAL A 286 11.87 -4.88 -23.47
CA VAL A 286 10.47 -5.21 -23.18
C VAL A 286 10.36 -5.71 -21.74
N GLU A 287 9.63 -5.01 -20.90
CA GLU A 287 9.33 -5.45 -19.53
C GLU A 287 8.03 -6.27 -19.52
N ILE A 288 8.14 -7.52 -19.09
CA ILE A 288 7.04 -8.50 -19.06
C ILE A 288 6.58 -8.76 -17.62
N GLN A 289 5.30 -9.08 -17.45
CA GLN A 289 4.78 -9.52 -16.15
C GLN A 289 5.25 -10.95 -15.81
N HIS A 290 5.43 -11.26 -14.52
CA HIS A 290 5.92 -12.55 -14.02
C HIS A 290 5.13 -13.75 -14.59
N GLY A 291 5.83 -14.84 -14.92
CA GLY A 291 5.21 -16.14 -15.24
C GLY A 291 5.46 -16.67 -16.65
N TYR A 292 6.25 -16.00 -17.49
CA TYR A 292 6.60 -16.47 -18.84
C TYR A 292 8.03 -17.05 -18.91
N VAL A 293 8.19 -18.12 -19.68
CA VAL A 293 9.48 -18.75 -19.98
C VAL A 293 9.73 -18.62 -21.48
N ALA A 294 10.61 -17.69 -21.87
CA ALA A 294 11.12 -17.55 -23.23
C ALA A 294 12.61 -17.87 -23.25
N SER A 295 13.08 -18.51 -24.31
CA SER A 295 14.50 -18.85 -24.50
C SER A 295 15.17 -17.88 -25.49
N VAL A 296 16.49 -17.71 -25.35
CA VAL A 296 17.27 -16.95 -26.33
C VAL A 296 17.14 -17.61 -27.71
N GLY A 297 16.74 -16.84 -28.70
CA GLY A 297 16.46 -17.29 -30.07
C GLY A 297 14.97 -17.45 -30.39
N ASP A 298 14.08 -17.52 -29.40
CA ASP A 298 12.64 -17.58 -29.67
C ASP A 298 12.16 -16.30 -30.36
N VAL A 299 11.18 -16.44 -31.27
CA VAL A 299 10.48 -15.31 -31.87
C VAL A 299 9.25 -15.00 -31.04
N VAL A 300 9.24 -13.83 -30.42
CA VAL A 300 8.13 -13.33 -29.62
C VAL A 300 7.42 -12.21 -30.34
N GLU A 301 6.10 -12.23 -30.24
CA GLU A 301 5.27 -11.08 -30.52
C GLU A 301 4.76 -10.53 -29.20
N VAL A 302 4.96 -9.25 -28.97
CA VAL A 302 4.64 -8.57 -27.71
C VAL A 302 3.76 -7.37 -27.96
N ALA A 303 2.81 -7.14 -27.05
CA ALA A 303 1.99 -5.94 -27.01
C ALA A 303 2.12 -5.30 -25.64
N GLY A 304 2.37 -3.99 -25.61
CA GLY A 304 2.64 -3.25 -24.38
C GLY A 304 2.68 -1.75 -24.61
N LEU A 305 3.01 -0.99 -23.57
CA LEU A 305 3.00 0.47 -23.62
C LEU A 305 4.39 1.01 -23.92
N LEU A 306 4.49 1.90 -24.91
CA LEU A 306 5.74 2.53 -25.27
C LEU A 306 6.09 3.66 -24.28
N ARG A 307 7.23 3.54 -23.58
CA ARG A 307 7.70 4.49 -22.57
C ARG A 307 9.14 4.97 -22.86
N PRO A 308 9.44 6.26 -22.68
CA PRO A 308 10.82 6.74 -22.77
C PRO A 308 11.66 6.18 -21.61
N GLU A 309 12.92 5.85 -21.90
CA GLU A 309 13.94 5.40 -20.95
C GLU A 309 15.18 6.28 -21.10
N GLY A 310 15.37 7.23 -20.18
CA GLY A 310 16.44 8.23 -20.27
C GLY A 310 16.28 9.18 -21.47
N ALA A 311 17.38 9.80 -21.91
CA ALA A 311 17.36 10.83 -22.95
C ALA A 311 17.22 10.28 -24.38
N HIS A 312 17.52 8.99 -24.61
CA HIS A 312 17.72 8.44 -25.95
C HIS A 312 17.16 7.03 -26.18
N ALA A 313 16.57 6.37 -25.18
CA ALA A 313 15.99 5.04 -25.35
C ALA A 313 14.48 5.04 -25.10
N VAL A 314 13.82 4.02 -25.63
CA VAL A 314 12.39 3.77 -25.46
C VAL A 314 12.25 2.28 -25.15
N LYS A 315 11.36 1.93 -24.23
CA LYS A 315 11.06 0.54 -23.86
C LYS A 315 9.58 0.26 -23.95
N LEU A 316 9.23 -1.01 -24.03
CA LEU A 316 7.85 -1.49 -23.97
C LEU A 316 7.58 -1.98 -22.54
N THR A 317 6.74 -1.29 -21.78
CA THR A 317 6.39 -1.66 -20.40
C THR A 317 5.06 -2.38 -20.32
N GLN A 318 4.85 -3.14 -19.24
CA GLN A 318 3.64 -3.93 -19.01
C GLN A 318 3.28 -4.76 -20.24
N ALA A 319 4.29 -5.38 -20.84
CA ALA A 319 4.13 -6.12 -22.07
C ALA A 319 3.56 -7.51 -21.80
N ARG A 320 2.65 -7.95 -22.67
CA ARG A 320 2.21 -9.34 -22.76
C ARG A 320 2.72 -9.97 -24.03
N ILE A 321 3.08 -11.25 -23.92
CA ILE A 321 3.42 -12.08 -25.06
C ILE A 321 2.10 -12.46 -25.77
N VAL A 322 1.95 -12.00 -27.00
CA VAL A 322 0.83 -12.30 -27.89
C VAL A 322 1.03 -13.66 -28.55
N SER A 323 2.26 -13.96 -28.98
CA SER A 323 2.65 -15.27 -29.50
C SER A 323 4.13 -15.55 -29.24
N LEU A 324 4.46 -16.84 -29.10
CA LEU A 324 5.82 -17.35 -28.89
C LEU A 324 6.04 -18.52 -29.87
N ALA A 325 7.11 -18.44 -30.66
CA ALA A 325 7.52 -19.50 -31.58
C ALA A 325 9.02 -19.77 -31.44
N PRO A 326 9.47 -21.03 -31.58
CA PRO A 326 10.90 -21.33 -31.57
C PRO A 326 11.60 -20.67 -32.76
N GLY A 327 12.81 -20.17 -32.54
CA GLY A 327 13.61 -19.51 -33.56
C GLY A 327 15.11 -19.73 -33.37
N THR A 328 15.91 -19.03 -34.17
CA THR A 328 17.37 -19.05 -34.10
C THR A 328 17.90 -17.74 -33.53
N PRO A 329 18.91 -17.76 -32.64
CA PRO A 329 19.52 -16.54 -32.11
C PRO A 329 19.98 -15.58 -33.20
N THR A 330 19.73 -14.28 -32.99
CA THR A 330 20.15 -13.23 -33.93
C THR A 330 21.67 -13.28 -34.14
N PRO A 331 22.16 -13.34 -35.40
CA PRO A 331 23.60 -13.35 -35.66
C PRO A 331 24.24 -12.03 -35.21
N PRO A 332 25.42 -12.06 -34.57
CA PRO A 332 26.05 -10.84 -34.08
C PRO A 332 26.63 -10.00 -35.22
N HIS A 333 26.54 -8.68 -35.09
CA HIS A 333 27.14 -7.75 -36.05
C HIS A 333 28.54 -7.34 -35.62
N ARG A 334 29.55 -7.68 -36.43
CA ARG A 334 30.95 -7.36 -36.13
C ARG A 334 31.21 -5.86 -36.30
N ILE A 335 31.70 -5.22 -35.23
CA ILE A 335 31.99 -3.78 -35.20
C ILE A 335 33.41 -3.48 -34.69
N PRO A 336 34.00 -2.35 -35.08
CA PRO A 336 35.22 -1.85 -34.44
C PRO A 336 34.97 -1.46 -32.97
N THR A 337 35.94 -1.68 -32.09
CA THR A 337 35.83 -1.42 -30.64
C THR A 337 35.47 0.03 -30.30
N GLU A 338 35.95 1.00 -31.10
CA GLU A 338 35.60 2.42 -30.96
C GLU A 338 34.09 2.70 -31.11
N LYS A 339 33.35 1.85 -31.83
CA LYS A 339 31.88 1.98 -31.99
C LYS A 339 31.08 1.45 -30.81
N LEU A 340 31.72 0.80 -29.82
CA LEU A 340 31.03 0.38 -28.57
C LEU A 340 30.49 1.58 -27.78
N PHE A 341 31.06 2.77 -28.00
CA PHE A 341 30.65 4.01 -27.35
C PHE A 341 29.60 4.79 -28.15
N ASP A 342 29.21 4.32 -29.35
CA ASP A 342 28.12 4.92 -30.13
C ASP A 342 26.78 4.43 -29.58
N TRP A 343 25.99 5.36 -29.03
CA TRP A 343 24.67 5.08 -28.47
C TRP A 343 23.72 4.40 -29.47
N ARG A 344 23.92 4.58 -30.78
CA ARG A 344 23.10 3.93 -31.83
C ARG A 344 23.29 2.42 -31.90
N MET A 345 24.33 1.89 -31.25
CA MET A 345 24.62 0.47 -31.19
C MET A 345 24.01 -0.21 -29.96
N PHE A 346 23.43 0.56 -29.04
CA PHE A 346 22.83 0.06 -27.81
C PHE A 346 21.67 -0.91 -28.09
N GLY A 347 21.58 -1.98 -27.30
CA GLY A 347 20.56 -3.02 -27.45
C GLY A 347 20.82 -4.00 -28.60
N ARG A 348 21.74 -3.69 -29.52
CA ARG A 348 22.07 -4.56 -30.65
C ARG A 348 23.00 -5.68 -30.24
N VAL A 349 22.88 -6.79 -30.96
CA VAL A 349 23.84 -7.90 -30.84
C VAL A 349 25.10 -7.53 -31.61
N VAL A 350 26.18 -7.29 -30.89
CA VAL A 350 27.48 -6.89 -31.43
C VAL A 350 28.52 -7.98 -31.21
N GLU A 351 29.54 -7.97 -32.05
CA GLU A 351 30.74 -8.80 -31.93
C GLU A 351 31.98 -7.91 -32.00
N VAL A 352 32.85 -8.04 -31.00
CA VAL A 352 34.11 -7.30 -30.90
C VAL A 352 35.25 -8.22 -30.48
N GLU A 353 36.47 -7.80 -30.76
CA GLU A 353 37.68 -8.48 -30.33
C GLU A 353 38.40 -7.64 -29.29
N GLY A 354 39.00 -8.30 -28.30
CA GLY A 354 39.77 -7.61 -27.27
C GLY A 354 40.72 -8.54 -26.56
N THR A 355 41.78 -7.97 -25.99
CA THR A 355 42.72 -8.70 -25.15
C THR A 355 42.14 -8.85 -23.76
N PHE A 356 42.02 -10.08 -23.28
CA PHE A 356 41.54 -10.37 -21.94
C PHE A 356 42.55 -9.92 -20.89
N MET A 357 42.14 -9.01 -20.01
CA MET A 357 43.00 -8.45 -18.99
C MET A 357 42.87 -9.21 -17.68
N HIS A 358 41.67 -9.25 -17.12
CA HIS A 358 41.38 -9.95 -15.88
C HIS A 358 39.88 -10.21 -15.72
N ARG A 359 39.55 -11.05 -14.75
CA ARG A 359 38.17 -11.32 -14.32
C ARG A 359 37.92 -10.65 -12.98
N THR A 360 36.75 -10.05 -12.81
CA THR A 360 36.33 -9.47 -11.53
C THR A 360 35.09 -10.21 -11.02
N PRO A 361 35.19 -10.94 -9.89
CA PRO A 361 34.03 -11.62 -9.33
C PRO A 361 33.08 -10.61 -8.69
N ASN A 362 31.81 -10.63 -9.07
CA ASN A 362 30.77 -9.80 -8.46
C ASN A 362 29.66 -10.67 -7.85
N ARG A 363 29.55 -10.66 -6.51
CA ARG A 363 28.65 -11.53 -5.74
C ARG A 363 27.16 -11.32 -6.01
N SER A 364 26.75 -10.17 -6.55
CA SER A 364 25.33 -9.85 -6.82
C SER A 364 24.98 -9.82 -8.31
N LEU A 365 25.96 -9.76 -9.22
CA LEU A 365 25.72 -9.45 -10.64
C LEU A 365 26.32 -10.47 -11.63
N GLY A 366 27.05 -11.51 -11.19
CA GLY A 366 27.68 -12.50 -12.07
C GLY A 366 29.15 -12.21 -12.36
N GLU A 367 29.78 -12.99 -13.26
CA GLU A 367 31.20 -12.83 -13.62
C GLU A 367 31.39 -11.73 -14.68
N LEU A 368 32.39 -10.87 -14.48
CA LEU A 368 32.75 -9.78 -15.38
C LEU A 368 34.14 -10.02 -15.99
N LEU A 369 34.23 -9.98 -17.32
CA LEU A 369 35.47 -10.04 -18.09
C LEU A 369 35.86 -8.62 -18.50
N VAL A 370 37.07 -8.19 -18.16
CA VAL A 370 37.62 -6.90 -18.60
C VAL A 370 38.51 -7.13 -19.82
N LEU A 371 38.17 -6.49 -20.94
CA LEU A 371 38.91 -6.59 -22.20
C LEU A 371 39.47 -5.22 -22.62
N GLN A 372 40.58 -5.25 -23.36
CA GLN A 372 41.23 -4.06 -23.89
C GLN A 372 41.61 -4.24 -25.37
N ASP A 373 41.32 -3.24 -26.19
CA ASP A 373 41.75 -3.17 -27.60
C ASP A 373 42.30 -1.75 -27.86
N GLY A 374 43.62 -1.63 -28.07
CA GLY A 374 44.30 -0.34 -28.07
C GLY A 374 44.20 0.38 -26.73
N ASP A 375 43.77 1.64 -26.75
CA ASP A 375 43.56 2.48 -25.56
C ASP A 375 42.15 2.32 -24.95
N LEU A 376 41.29 1.51 -25.56
CA LEU A 376 39.89 1.35 -25.14
C LEU A 376 39.72 0.10 -24.27
N SER A 377 39.18 0.30 -23.07
CA SER A 377 38.74 -0.77 -22.18
C SER A 377 37.23 -0.90 -22.19
N PHE A 378 36.75 -2.15 -22.20
CA PHE A 378 35.32 -2.47 -22.14
C PHE A 378 35.08 -3.75 -21.34
N GLU A 379 33.85 -3.94 -20.88
CA GLU A 379 33.48 -5.04 -20.00
C GLU A 379 32.50 -5.99 -20.68
N ALA A 380 32.63 -7.30 -20.44
CA ALA A 380 31.67 -8.31 -20.88
C ALA A 380 31.14 -9.12 -19.68
N ARG A 381 29.82 -9.24 -19.56
CA ARG A 381 29.14 -9.83 -18.40
C ARG A 381 28.53 -11.19 -18.73
N ILE A 382 28.80 -12.19 -17.89
CA ILE A 382 28.22 -13.54 -17.94
C ILE A 382 27.08 -13.63 -16.92
N ARG A 383 25.87 -14.00 -17.35
CA ARG A 383 24.64 -13.97 -16.50
C ARG A 383 24.05 -15.33 -16.11
N PHE A 384 24.66 -16.45 -16.49
CA PHE A 384 24.16 -17.78 -16.18
C PHE A 384 25.04 -18.47 -15.12
N PRO A 385 24.47 -19.14 -14.10
CA PRO A 385 25.22 -20.16 -13.38
C PRO A 385 25.56 -21.26 -14.38
N VAL A 386 26.81 -21.71 -14.47
CA VAL A 386 27.17 -22.83 -15.34
C VAL A 386 27.29 -24.11 -14.50
N PRO A 387 26.18 -24.83 -14.22
CA PRO A 387 26.28 -26.11 -13.55
C PRO A 387 27.00 -27.12 -14.45
N GLY A 388 28.07 -27.73 -13.94
CA GLY A 388 28.77 -28.83 -14.61
C GLY A 388 29.79 -28.44 -15.69
N THR A 389 30.10 -27.16 -15.84
CA THR A 389 31.06 -26.66 -16.83
C THR A 389 32.34 -26.18 -16.14
N THR A 390 33.49 -26.72 -16.52
CA THR A 390 34.79 -26.30 -15.99
C THR A 390 34.97 -24.80 -16.30
N PRO A 391 35.36 -23.93 -15.34
CA PRO A 391 35.53 -22.51 -15.61
C PRO A 391 36.48 -22.33 -16.80
N MET A 392 36.04 -21.59 -17.82
CA MET A 392 36.83 -21.36 -19.03
C MET A 392 38.20 -20.80 -18.61
N ARG A 393 39.25 -21.58 -18.85
CA ARG A 393 40.60 -21.25 -18.40
C ARG A 393 41.18 -20.21 -19.35
N LEU A 394 40.90 -18.94 -19.05
CA LEU A 394 41.42 -17.79 -19.78
C LEU A 394 42.67 -17.25 -19.09
N ASP A 395 43.77 -17.19 -19.84
CA ASP A 395 45.02 -16.57 -19.41
C ASP A 395 45.01 -15.07 -19.76
N PRO A 396 45.33 -14.16 -18.82
CA PRO A 396 45.56 -12.74 -19.10
C PRO A 396 46.50 -12.56 -20.30
N GLY A 397 46.12 -11.71 -21.26
CA GLY A 397 46.82 -11.51 -22.52
C GLY A 397 46.29 -12.35 -23.71
N SER A 398 45.31 -13.24 -23.49
CA SER A 398 44.64 -13.96 -24.58
C SER A 398 43.76 -13.01 -25.39
N ARG A 399 43.80 -13.11 -26.72
CA ARG A 399 42.91 -12.34 -27.61
C ARG A 399 41.58 -13.07 -27.74
N LEU A 400 40.49 -12.43 -27.30
CA LEU A 400 39.14 -12.99 -27.30
C LEU A 400 38.28 -12.32 -28.36
N LYS A 401 37.32 -13.09 -28.86
CA LYS A 401 36.17 -12.67 -29.63
C LYS A 401 34.96 -12.76 -28.70
N VAL A 402 34.28 -11.65 -28.45
CA VAL A 402 33.11 -11.59 -27.56
C VAL A 402 31.92 -11.06 -28.33
N SER A 403 30.82 -11.81 -28.29
CA SER A 403 29.53 -11.43 -28.85
C SER A 403 28.47 -11.28 -27.76
N GLY A 404 27.48 -10.41 -27.97
CA GLY A 404 26.41 -10.21 -27.01
C GLY A 404 25.63 -8.94 -27.24
N VAL A 405 24.67 -8.65 -26.35
CA VAL A 405 23.88 -7.42 -26.44
C VAL A 405 24.64 -6.26 -25.80
N LEU A 406 24.84 -5.18 -26.54
CA LEU A 406 25.47 -3.98 -26.01
C LEU A 406 24.52 -3.26 -25.03
N TRP A 407 24.99 -3.00 -23.82
CA TRP A 407 24.25 -2.34 -22.75
C TRP A 407 25.13 -1.28 -22.06
N GLN A 408 24.50 -0.23 -21.57
CA GLN A 408 25.11 0.86 -20.81
C GLN A 408 24.19 1.18 -19.61
N GLN A 409 24.76 1.34 -18.42
CA GLN A 409 23.96 1.77 -17.25
C GLN A 409 23.62 3.26 -17.37
N PRO A 410 22.42 3.70 -16.94
CA PRO A 410 22.14 5.11 -16.73
C PRO A 410 23.14 5.68 -15.72
N THR A 411 23.86 6.73 -16.12
CA THR A 411 24.79 7.44 -15.24
C THR A 411 24.01 8.14 -14.13
N GLY A 412 24.25 7.75 -12.87
CA GLY A 412 23.93 8.58 -11.72
C GLY A 412 24.84 9.82 -11.65
N PRO A 413 24.64 10.71 -10.66
CA PRO A 413 25.43 11.93 -10.50
C PRO A 413 26.93 11.70 -10.22
N GLU A 414 27.34 10.46 -9.93
CA GLU A 414 28.73 10.06 -9.71
C GLU A 414 29.22 9.07 -10.78
N GLY A 415 29.91 9.58 -11.81
CA GLY A 415 30.94 8.80 -12.52
C GLY A 415 30.53 7.98 -13.75
N THR A 416 31.37 8.10 -14.78
CA THR A 416 31.29 7.48 -16.12
C THR A 416 31.15 5.96 -16.12
N ALA A 417 29.97 5.44 -16.50
CA ALA A 417 29.78 4.02 -16.81
C ALA A 417 30.17 3.73 -18.27
N GLY A 418 31.18 2.87 -18.48
CA GLY A 418 31.61 2.41 -19.80
C GLY A 418 30.67 1.39 -20.46
N PRO A 419 30.84 1.10 -21.76
CA PRO A 419 30.01 0.14 -22.50
C PRO A 419 30.22 -1.29 -21.99
N ARG A 420 29.12 -2.03 -21.82
CA ARG A 420 29.10 -3.42 -21.37
C ARG A 420 28.46 -4.34 -22.40
N ILE A 421 29.07 -5.48 -22.68
CA ILE A 421 28.50 -6.51 -23.54
C ILE A 421 27.88 -7.60 -22.68
N LEU A 422 26.59 -7.85 -22.85
CA LEU A 422 25.88 -8.89 -22.13
C LEU A 422 25.90 -10.19 -22.95
N ILE A 423 26.65 -11.18 -22.46
CA ILE A 423 26.81 -12.49 -23.12
C ILE A 423 25.48 -13.25 -23.06
N ARG A 424 25.03 -13.78 -24.20
CA ARG A 424 23.70 -14.43 -24.33
C ARG A 424 23.78 -15.94 -24.14
N VAL A 425 24.87 -16.55 -24.60
CA VAL A 425 25.17 -17.99 -24.48
C VAL A 425 26.68 -18.21 -24.34
N PRO A 426 27.15 -19.33 -23.74
CA PRO A 426 28.59 -19.59 -23.60
C PRO A 426 29.38 -19.58 -24.92
N SER A 427 28.76 -19.98 -26.03
CA SER A 427 29.38 -19.98 -27.37
C SER A 427 29.63 -18.58 -27.95
N ASP A 428 29.10 -17.52 -27.33
CA ASP A 428 29.36 -16.13 -27.75
C ASP A 428 30.78 -15.65 -27.36
N VAL A 429 31.55 -16.43 -26.59
CA VAL A 429 32.96 -16.14 -26.27
C VAL A 429 33.88 -17.13 -26.99
N GLY A 430 34.74 -16.64 -27.87
CA GLY A 430 35.75 -17.43 -28.59
C GLY A 430 37.16 -16.96 -28.27
N VAL A 431 38.13 -17.88 -28.18
CA VAL A 431 39.55 -17.55 -28.05
C VAL A 431 40.16 -17.48 -29.46
N LEU A 432 40.65 -16.31 -29.87
CA LEU A 432 41.27 -16.11 -31.18
C LEU A 432 42.76 -16.41 -31.18
N ALA A 433 43.46 -16.02 -30.10
CA ALA A 433 44.88 -16.32 -29.90
C ALA A 433 45.21 -16.48 -28.41
N PRO A 434 46.00 -17.49 -28.02
CA PRO A 434 46.49 -17.65 -26.65
C PRO A 434 47.51 -16.56 -26.29
N ALA A 435 47.70 -16.30 -24.99
CA ALA A 435 48.67 -15.30 -24.50
C ALA A 435 50.10 -15.59 -24.98
N PRO A 436 50.87 -14.59 -25.45
CA PRO A 436 52.27 -14.78 -25.85
C PRO A 436 53.16 -15.12 -24.62
N TRP A 437 54.08 -16.09 -24.76
CA TRP A 437 55.06 -16.44 -23.72
C TRP A 437 56.01 -15.28 -23.36
N PRO A 438 56.55 -15.19 -22.11
CA PRO A 438 57.37 -14.07 -21.68
C PRO A 438 58.79 -14.11 -22.29
N ILE A 439 59.16 -13.07 -23.04
CA ILE A 439 60.50 -12.91 -23.64
C ILE A 439 61.44 -12.28 -22.61
N GLN A 440 62.16 -13.12 -21.88
CA GLN A 440 63.22 -12.70 -20.94
C GLN A 440 64.64 -12.75 -21.56
N LYS A 441 64.78 -12.57 -22.89
CA LYS A 441 66.08 -12.69 -23.61
C LYS A 441 66.36 -11.61 -24.66
N THR A 442 66.01 -10.34 -24.39
CA THR A 442 66.33 -9.21 -25.29
C THR A 442 67.00 -8.05 -24.55
N LEU A 443 67.95 -8.35 -23.66
CA LEU A 443 68.71 -7.32 -22.90
C LEU A 443 70.25 -7.48 -23.02
N THR A 444 70.76 -8.19 -24.03
CA THR A 444 72.20 -8.50 -24.16
C THR A 444 72.87 -7.88 -25.39
N VAL A 445 72.16 -7.08 -26.19
CA VAL A 445 72.68 -6.55 -27.47
C VAL A 445 72.94 -5.03 -27.44
N VAL A 446 72.36 -4.28 -26.49
CA VAL A 446 72.50 -2.80 -26.48
C VAL A 446 73.78 -2.33 -25.77
N THR A 447 74.45 -3.19 -25.01
CA THR A 447 75.71 -2.88 -24.33
C THR A 447 76.94 -2.86 -25.25
N SER A 448 76.79 -3.18 -26.54
CA SER A 448 77.90 -3.29 -27.50
C SER A 448 78.20 -2.02 -28.32
N LEU A 449 77.35 -0.99 -28.30
CA LEU A 449 77.52 0.17 -29.20
C LEU A 449 78.26 1.38 -28.60
N SER A 450 78.61 1.35 -27.31
CA SER A 450 79.22 2.52 -26.62
C SER A 450 80.75 2.64 -26.76
N ALA A 451 81.40 1.78 -27.54
CA ALA A 451 82.87 1.79 -27.69
C ALA A 451 83.40 2.62 -28.89
N ALA A 452 82.52 3.27 -29.67
CA ALA A 452 82.92 4.05 -30.85
C ALA A 452 83.16 5.56 -30.59
N LEU A 453 83.08 6.00 -29.34
CA LEU A 453 83.51 7.32 -28.89
C LEU A 453 85.01 7.27 -28.53
N GLY A 454 85.91 7.47 -29.50
CA GLY A 454 87.35 7.40 -29.18
C GLY A 454 88.32 8.11 -30.11
N LEU A 455 88.00 8.32 -31.38
CA LEU A 455 89.01 8.73 -32.38
C LEU A 455 88.83 10.14 -33.00
N GLY A 456 87.78 10.89 -32.64
CA GLY A 456 87.51 12.22 -33.22
C GLY A 456 88.27 13.40 -32.59
N LEU A 457 88.93 13.20 -31.45
CA LEU A 457 89.50 14.28 -30.62
C LEU A 457 90.91 14.75 -31.02
N LEU A 458 91.50 14.22 -32.09
CA LEU A 458 92.84 14.61 -32.58
C LEU A 458 92.85 15.78 -33.58
N GLY A 459 91.68 16.31 -33.97
CA GLY A 459 91.55 17.40 -34.95
C GLY A 459 91.72 18.83 -34.42
N LEU A 460 91.91 19.02 -33.11
CA LEU A 460 91.94 20.35 -32.49
C LEU A 460 93.28 21.12 -32.69
N ALA A 461 94.32 20.53 -33.28
CA ALA A 461 95.68 21.05 -33.11
C ALA A 461 96.21 21.98 -34.22
N ALA A 462 95.54 22.14 -35.37
CA ALA A 462 96.17 22.75 -36.56
C ALA A 462 95.76 24.22 -36.87
N ALA A 463 94.67 24.74 -36.30
CA ALA A 463 94.13 26.06 -36.72
C ALA A 463 94.64 27.26 -35.89
N GLN A 464 95.27 27.04 -34.73
CA GLN A 464 95.59 28.10 -33.76
C GLN A 464 96.94 28.82 -33.98
N ARG A 465 97.67 28.58 -35.07
CA ARG A 465 99.07 29.05 -35.23
C ARG A 465 99.32 30.26 -36.14
N ARG A 466 98.32 30.92 -36.74
CA ARG A 466 98.57 31.95 -37.78
C ARG A 466 98.05 33.38 -37.54
N LEU A 467 97.63 33.74 -36.34
CA LEU A 467 97.02 35.07 -36.08
C LEU A 467 97.67 35.87 -34.94
N ARG A 468 98.89 35.52 -34.50
CA ARG A 468 99.53 36.11 -33.32
C ARG A 468 100.58 37.21 -33.57
N ASP A 469 100.99 37.47 -34.81
CA ASP A 469 102.18 38.31 -35.05
C ASP A 469 101.91 39.75 -35.50
N SER A 470 100.66 40.21 -35.63
CA SER A 470 100.37 41.52 -36.25
C SER A 470 99.61 42.55 -35.40
N ASN A 471 99.54 42.40 -34.07
CA ASN A 471 98.86 43.37 -33.17
C ASN A 471 99.76 44.04 -32.11
N HIS A 472 101.03 43.66 -32.01
CA HIS A 472 101.79 43.89 -30.77
C HIS A 472 102.34 45.31 -30.54
N ARG A 473 102.07 46.30 -31.42
CA ARG A 473 102.69 47.65 -31.33
C ARG A 473 101.72 48.83 -31.28
N LEU A 474 100.41 48.61 -31.19
CA LEU A 474 99.40 49.67 -30.97
C LEU A 474 98.62 49.50 -29.65
N GLU A 475 98.70 48.33 -28.98
CA GLU A 475 97.91 48.02 -27.76
C GLU A 475 98.52 48.54 -26.45
N GLN A 476 99.80 48.94 -26.41
CA GLN A 476 100.48 49.28 -25.15
C GLN A 476 100.06 50.62 -24.53
N ALA A 477 99.35 51.49 -25.25
CA ALA A 477 98.84 52.77 -24.69
C ALA A 477 97.33 52.74 -24.38
N GLU A 478 96.58 51.74 -24.85
CA GLU A 478 95.16 51.52 -24.48
C GLU A 478 94.99 50.50 -23.33
N ALA A 479 96.03 49.72 -23.01
CA ALA A 479 95.99 48.66 -22.00
C ALA A 479 95.81 49.17 -20.56
N GLU A 480 96.50 50.24 -20.15
CA GLU A 480 96.41 50.76 -18.78
C GLU A 480 95.04 51.40 -18.45
N LEU A 481 94.37 52.01 -19.44
CA LEU A 481 93.03 52.58 -19.29
C LEU A 481 91.91 51.54 -19.38
N ARG A 482 92.13 50.42 -20.10
CA ARG A 482 91.21 49.27 -20.12
C ARG A 482 91.34 48.40 -18.87
N GLU A 483 92.52 48.25 -18.29
CA GLU A 483 92.74 47.39 -17.12
C GLU A 483 92.00 47.92 -15.87
N LEU A 484 92.02 49.24 -15.66
CA LEU A 484 91.33 49.86 -14.51
C LEU A 484 89.79 49.90 -14.68
N ASN A 485 89.29 50.14 -15.90
CA ASN A 485 87.85 50.08 -16.18
C ASN A 485 87.33 48.64 -16.23
N ALA A 486 88.13 47.67 -16.66
CA ALA A 486 87.75 46.25 -16.69
C ALA A 486 87.64 45.67 -15.27
N ASP A 487 88.57 45.96 -14.34
CA ASP A 487 88.46 45.49 -12.94
C ASP A 487 87.24 46.10 -12.22
N LEU A 488 86.93 47.39 -12.49
CA LEU A 488 85.77 48.06 -11.91
C LEU A 488 84.45 47.54 -12.50
N GLU A 489 84.37 47.36 -13.82
CA GLU A 489 83.21 46.75 -14.47
C GLU A 489 83.04 45.27 -14.11
N GLU A 490 84.12 44.52 -13.92
CA GLU A 490 84.06 43.12 -13.50
C GLU A 490 83.60 42.99 -12.04
N ARG A 491 84.05 43.87 -11.14
CA ARG A 491 83.54 43.93 -9.76
C ARG A 491 82.09 44.38 -9.68
N ILE A 492 81.67 45.37 -10.48
CA ILE A 492 80.27 45.79 -10.55
C ILE A 492 79.42 44.67 -11.15
N ARG A 493 79.80 44.06 -12.27
CA ARG A 493 79.07 42.91 -12.85
C ARG A 493 79.02 41.71 -11.91
N SER A 494 80.10 41.43 -11.19
CA SER A 494 80.17 40.36 -10.20
C SER A 494 79.24 40.63 -9.02
N ARG A 495 79.28 41.84 -8.43
CA ARG A 495 78.37 42.22 -7.34
C ARG A 495 76.91 42.33 -7.79
N THR A 496 76.63 42.86 -8.98
CA THR A 496 75.27 42.93 -9.53
C THR A 496 74.71 41.52 -9.77
N ARG A 497 75.50 40.58 -10.33
CA ARG A 497 75.09 39.17 -10.43
C ARG A 497 74.90 38.51 -9.07
N GLN A 498 75.73 38.80 -8.08
CA GLN A 498 75.55 38.28 -6.72
C GLN A 498 74.29 38.85 -6.06
N LEU A 499 74.00 40.13 -6.23
CA LEU A 499 72.79 40.80 -5.73
C LEU A 499 71.53 40.30 -6.44
N GLU A 500 71.56 40.11 -7.76
CA GLU A 500 70.46 39.54 -8.54
C GLU A 500 70.21 38.08 -8.15
N ALA A 501 71.27 37.29 -7.97
CA ALA A 501 71.15 35.91 -7.49
C ALA A 501 70.64 35.84 -6.05
N ALA A 502 71.04 36.77 -5.17
CA ALA A 502 70.56 36.85 -3.79
C ALA A 502 69.10 37.33 -3.73
N ASN A 503 68.71 38.37 -4.49
CA ASN A 503 67.32 38.82 -4.60
C ASN A 503 66.41 37.77 -5.22
N GLY A 504 66.91 37.00 -6.19
CA GLY A 504 66.21 35.85 -6.76
C GLY A 504 65.93 34.78 -5.70
N ARG A 505 66.92 34.42 -4.89
CA ARG A 505 66.75 33.46 -3.77
C ARG A 505 65.78 33.96 -2.71
N LEU A 506 65.92 35.22 -2.28
CA LEU A 506 65.03 35.84 -1.29
C LEU A 506 63.58 35.93 -1.79
N SER A 507 63.38 36.24 -3.08
CA SER A 507 62.03 36.29 -3.67
C SER A 507 61.39 34.91 -3.72
N ILE A 508 62.16 33.86 -4.00
CA ILE A 508 61.70 32.46 -3.95
C ILE A 508 61.34 32.07 -2.51
N GLU A 509 62.20 32.37 -1.53
CA GLU A 509 61.95 32.04 -0.11
C GLU A 509 60.71 32.76 0.45
N VAL A 510 60.51 34.04 0.10
CA VAL A 510 59.31 34.79 0.50
C VAL A 510 58.05 34.22 -0.17
N ALA A 511 58.14 33.81 -1.43
CA ALA A 511 57.03 33.17 -2.14
C ALA A 511 56.66 31.81 -1.51
N GLU A 512 57.66 30.97 -1.20
CA GLU A 512 57.47 29.67 -0.53
C GLU A 512 56.86 29.84 0.85
N ARG A 513 57.36 30.78 1.67
CA ARG A 513 56.81 31.06 3.00
C ARG A 513 55.37 31.56 2.94
N ARG A 514 55.04 32.42 1.97
CA ARG A 514 53.68 32.92 1.76
C ARG A 514 52.74 31.81 1.29
N GLN A 515 53.21 30.92 0.42
CA GLN A 515 52.44 29.77 -0.05
C GLN A 515 52.20 28.76 1.09
N ALA A 516 53.19 28.51 1.94
CA ALA A 516 53.03 27.68 3.13
C ALA A 516 52.02 28.27 4.13
N GLN A 517 52.05 29.60 4.33
CA GLN A 517 51.09 30.28 5.20
C GLN A 517 49.66 30.22 4.65
N LEU A 518 49.47 30.47 3.34
CA LEU A 518 48.17 30.34 2.69
C LEU A 518 47.64 28.90 2.73
N ALA A 519 48.51 27.91 2.54
CA ALA A 519 48.14 26.49 2.66
C ALA A 519 47.72 26.13 4.09
N LEU A 520 48.38 26.68 5.11
CA LEU A 520 48.01 26.47 6.51
C LEU A 520 46.66 27.15 6.85
N GLU A 521 46.41 28.34 6.32
CA GLU A 521 45.14 29.05 6.49
C GLU A 521 43.98 28.32 5.78
N ASP A 522 44.18 27.82 4.56
CA ASP A 522 43.21 26.98 3.84
C ASP A 522 42.94 25.67 4.58
N GLN A 523 43.98 24.97 5.09
CA GLN A 523 43.80 23.78 5.91
C GLN A 523 43.03 24.05 7.21
N ARG A 524 43.35 25.15 7.92
CA ARG A 524 42.61 25.54 9.14
C ARG A 524 41.16 25.86 8.86
N MET A 525 40.87 26.59 7.78
CA MET A 525 39.49 26.88 7.38
C MET A 525 38.73 25.61 7.03
N ARG A 526 39.32 24.68 6.27
CA ARG A 526 38.68 23.39 5.94
C ARG A 526 38.37 22.56 7.19
N LEU A 527 39.32 22.45 8.12
CA LEU A 527 39.11 21.71 9.38
C LEU A 527 38.00 22.35 10.22
N ARG A 528 37.98 23.68 10.32
CA ARG A 528 36.91 24.40 11.02
C ARG A 528 35.55 24.19 10.35
N SER A 529 35.47 24.28 9.02
CA SER A 529 34.24 24.00 8.29
C SER A 529 33.73 22.58 8.51
N CYS A 530 34.60 21.57 8.62
CA CYS A 530 34.20 20.20 8.95
C CYS A 530 33.64 20.07 10.37
N PHE A 531 34.22 20.76 11.35
CA PHE A 531 33.74 20.75 12.74
C PHE A 531 32.36 21.40 12.89
N GLU A 532 32.10 22.46 12.12
CA GLU A 532 30.86 23.25 12.14
C GLU A 532 29.69 22.60 11.36
N LEU A 533 29.89 21.42 10.74
CA LEU A 533 28.84 20.76 9.97
C LEU A 533 27.66 20.34 10.85
N PRO A 534 26.40 20.56 10.44
CA PRO A 534 25.20 20.26 11.23
C PRO A 534 24.79 18.78 11.20
N VAL A 535 25.73 17.85 11.01
CA VAL A 535 25.42 16.41 10.83
C VAL A 535 25.42 15.67 12.15
N ILE A 536 26.40 15.93 13.01
CA ILE A 536 26.57 15.26 14.30
C ILE A 536 27.00 16.27 15.35
N GLY A 537 26.53 16.10 16.59
CA GLY A 537 27.03 16.92 17.71
C GLY A 537 28.50 16.57 17.94
N MET A 538 29.38 17.57 17.90
CA MET A 538 30.80 17.40 18.21
C MET A 538 31.20 18.31 19.36
N ALA A 539 32.02 17.80 20.26
CA ALA A 539 32.62 18.61 21.29
C ALA A 539 34.01 18.08 21.69
N ILE A 540 34.87 18.98 22.13
CA ILE A 540 36.16 18.68 22.74
C ILE A 540 36.01 18.95 24.24
N ALA A 541 36.39 17.99 25.07
CA ALA A 541 36.33 18.10 26.52
C ALA A 541 37.72 17.93 27.16
N SER A 542 37.91 18.60 28.30
CA SER A 542 39.11 18.48 29.12
C SER A 542 39.12 17.19 29.94
N VAL A 543 40.26 16.89 30.57
CA VAL A 543 40.39 15.82 31.57
C VAL A 543 39.48 16.01 32.78
N ASP A 544 39.12 17.25 33.09
CA ASP A 544 38.20 17.62 34.17
C ASP A 544 36.74 17.65 33.71
N LYS A 545 36.43 17.07 32.52
CA LYS A 545 35.08 16.92 31.96
C LYS A 545 34.42 18.22 31.52
N ALA A 546 35.13 19.34 31.56
CA ALA A 546 34.67 20.64 31.07
C ALA A 546 34.73 20.69 29.54
N TRP A 547 33.80 21.40 28.92
CA TRP A 547 33.80 21.60 27.47
C TRP A 547 34.82 22.68 27.06
N ILE A 548 35.61 22.40 26.03
CA ILE A 548 36.64 23.29 25.47
C ILE A 548 36.16 23.90 24.15
N GLU A 549 35.63 23.06 23.26
CA GLU A 549 35.05 23.46 21.97
C GLU A 549 33.78 22.66 21.72
N ILE A 550 32.79 23.28 21.09
CA ILE A 550 31.47 22.69 20.85
C ILE A 550 30.98 23.19 19.50
N ASN A 551 30.47 22.30 18.67
CA ASN A 551 29.88 22.69 17.39
C ASN A 551 28.39 23.07 17.52
N PRO A 552 27.81 23.78 16.52
CA PRO A 552 26.42 24.23 16.56
C PRO A 552 25.42 23.09 16.75
N ARG A 553 25.68 21.92 16.15
CA ARG A 553 24.78 20.77 16.26
C ARG A 553 24.67 20.25 17.69
N MET A 554 25.76 20.25 18.46
CA MET A 554 25.73 19.88 19.87
C MET A 554 24.91 20.87 20.70
N CYS A 555 25.02 22.18 20.40
CA CYS A 555 24.18 23.22 21.01
C CYS A 555 22.69 22.98 20.73
N GLU A 556 22.33 22.60 19.49
CA GLU A 556 20.96 22.24 19.12
C GLU A 556 20.47 21.04 19.92
N ILE A 557 21.21 19.93 19.95
CA ILE A 557 20.84 18.69 20.65
C ILE A 557 20.56 18.96 22.13
N LEU A 558 21.40 19.77 22.79
CA LEU A 558 21.28 20.06 24.23
C LEU A 558 20.35 21.25 24.54
N GLY A 559 20.09 22.12 23.57
CA GLY A 559 19.24 23.31 23.72
C GLY A 559 19.89 24.47 24.50
N TYR A 560 21.23 24.48 24.59
CA TYR A 560 22.01 25.53 25.26
C TYR A 560 22.87 26.29 24.23
N PRO A 561 23.06 27.60 24.41
CA PRO A 561 24.05 28.34 23.63
C PRO A 561 25.48 27.88 23.98
N ALA A 562 26.42 28.04 23.06
CA ALA A 562 27.80 27.58 23.23
C ALA A 562 28.46 28.16 24.48
N ASP A 563 28.29 29.47 24.74
CA ASP A 563 28.89 30.15 25.90
C ASP A 563 28.43 29.54 27.24
N ASP A 564 27.15 29.14 27.35
CA ASP A 564 26.63 28.49 28.56
C ASP A 564 27.25 27.10 28.70
N LEU A 565 27.28 26.31 27.62
CA LEU A 565 27.83 24.96 27.65
C LEU A 565 29.33 24.96 28.03
N LEU A 566 30.12 25.92 27.56
CA LEU A 566 31.55 26.03 27.91
C LEU A 566 31.81 26.27 29.42
N THR A 567 30.79 26.65 30.19
CA THR A 567 30.88 26.78 31.66
C THR A 567 30.45 25.52 32.42
N MET A 568 29.93 24.51 31.72
CA MET A 568 29.36 23.29 32.28
C MET A 568 30.29 22.08 32.08
N THR A 569 29.94 20.96 32.71
CA THR A 569 30.55 19.65 32.43
C THR A 569 29.56 18.72 31.75
N TRP A 570 30.04 17.72 31.01
CA TRP A 570 29.15 16.75 30.36
C TRP A 570 28.35 15.90 31.37
N GLU A 571 28.82 15.79 32.61
CA GLU A 571 28.10 15.11 33.70
C GLU A 571 26.82 15.85 34.09
N GLN A 572 26.83 17.18 34.10
CA GLN A 572 25.66 17.98 34.48
C GLN A 572 24.50 17.83 33.48
N LEU A 573 24.80 17.41 32.25
CA LEU A 573 23.84 17.28 31.15
C LEU A 573 23.42 15.83 30.91
N SER A 574 24.04 14.86 31.57
CA SER A 574 23.73 13.44 31.40
C SER A 574 22.64 13.02 32.39
N HIS A 575 21.72 12.16 31.96
CA HIS A 575 20.61 11.70 32.80
C HIS A 575 21.13 10.93 34.03
N PRO A 576 20.57 11.13 35.24
CA PRO A 576 21.08 10.54 36.48
C PRO A 576 21.26 9.01 36.46
N GLU A 577 20.36 8.29 35.79
CA GLU A 577 20.44 6.83 35.65
C GLU A 577 21.59 6.36 34.73
N ASP A 578 22.06 7.21 33.82
CA ASP A 578 23.10 6.88 32.85
C ASP A 578 24.52 7.29 33.33
N LEU A 579 24.61 8.19 34.32
CA LEU A 579 25.87 8.76 34.83
C LEU A 579 26.86 7.72 35.33
N SER A 580 26.40 6.76 36.14
CA SER A 580 27.29 5.75 36.76
C SER A 580 28.00 4.91 35.69
N ARG A 581 27.28 4.57 34.62
CA ARG A 581 27.81 3.78 33.50
C ARG A 581 28.79 4.59 32.67
N GLU A 582 28.45 5.83 32.34
CA GLU A 582 29.33 6.69 31.55
C GLU A 582 30.63 7.05 32.30
N ASN A 583 30.53 7.36 33.60
CA ASN A 583 31.69 7.63 34.43
C ASN A 583 32.66 6.44 34.54
N ALA A 584 32.12 5.22 34.60
CA ALA A 584 32.93 4.01 34.59
C ALA A 584 33.73 3.89 33.29
N GLU A 585 33.09 4.08 32.13
CA GLU A 585 33.76 4.05 30.83
C GLU A 585 34.78 5.19 30.68
N PHE A 586 34.43 6.41 31.06
CA PHE A 586 35.34 7.55 31.03
C PHE A 586 36.59 7.32 31.90
N ALA A 587 36.45 6.74 33.08
CA ALA A 587 37.57 6.42 33.97
C ALA A 587 38.51 5.35 33.37
N ARG A 588 37.97 4.36 32.65
CA ARG A 588 38.77 3.35 31.93
C ARG A 588 39.58 3.99 30.79
N VAL A 589 38.98 4.93 30.06
CA VAL A 589 39.70 5.70 29.03
C VAL A 589 40.80 6.56 29.65
N LEU A 590 40.51 7.25 30.76
CA LEU A 590 41.48 8.11 31.43
C LEU A 590 42.72 7.33 31.90
N ARG A 591 42.51 6.13 32.49
CA ARG A 591 43.57 5.20 32.90
C ARG A 591 44.32 4.53 31.75
N GLY A 592 43.85 4.70 30.51
CA GLY A 592 44.47 4.11 29.31
C GLY A 592 44.16 2.62 29.13
N GLU A 593 43.13 2.10 29.79
CA GLU A 593 42.67 0.70 29.60
C GLU A 593 41.97 0.52 28.25
N ILE A 594 41.35 1.58 27.73
CA ILE A 594 40.66 1.66 26.44
C ILE A 594 40.94 3.03 25.78
N GLU A 595 40.92 3.10 24.45
CA GLU A 595 41.17 4.36 23.72
C GLU A 595 39.94 5.29 23.62
N GLY A 596 38.74 4.72 23.82
CA GLY A 596 37.46 5.40 23.72
C GLY A 596 36.30 4.45 24.01
N TYR A 597 35.08 4.97 24.08
CA TYR A 597 33.85 4.20 24.29
C TYR A 597 32.70 4.75 23.42
N SER A 598 31.70 3.92 23.18
CA SER A 598 30.42 4.33 22.58
C SER A 598 29.28 3.74 23.39
N LEU A 599 28.28 4.55 23.75
CA LEU A 599 27.12 4.11 24.51
C LEU A 599 25.87 4.91 24.14
N GLU A 600 24.69 4.30 24.29
CA GLU A 600 23.41 5.01 24.25
C GLU A 600 23.11 5.57 25.63
N LYS A 601 22.86 6.87 25.74
CA LYS A 601 22.43 7.51 26.99
C LYS A 601 21.38 8.58 26.71
N ARG A 602 20.78 9.09 27.78
CA ARG A 602 19.91 10.26 27.71
C ARG A 602 20.65 11.52 28.14
N PHE A 603 20.55 12.56 27.32
CA PHE A 603 20.89 13.93 27.75
C PHE A 603 19.66 14.61 28.33
N ILE A 604 19.87 15.51 29.28
CA ILE A 604 18.84 16.44 29.77
C ILE A 604 19.05 17.76 29.04
N ARG A 605 18.06 18.15 28.22
CA ARG A 605 18.04 19.44 27.55
C ARG A 605 17.77 20.58 28.52
N ARG A 606 18.03 21.81 28.08
CA ARG A 606 17.69 23.05 28.81
C ARG A 606 16.21 23.16 29.20
N ASP A 607 15.31 22.60 28.42
CA ASP A 607 13.85 22.58 28.69
C ASP A 607 13.41 21.45 29.63
N GLY A 608 14.35 20.66 30.14
CA GLY A 608 14.12 19.53 31.05
C GLY A 608 13.72 18.22 30.35
N ARG A 609 13.61 18.19 29.03
CA ARG A 609 13.31 16.95 28.29
C ARG A 609 14.54 16.06 28.17
N ALA A 610 14.31 14.75 28.21
CA ALA A 610 15.32 13.77 27.89
C ALA A 610 15.44 13.61 26.35
N VAL A 611 16.67 13.56 25.85
CA VAL A 611 17.00 13.25 24.45
C VAL A 611 17.82 11.97 24.42
N ASP A 612 17.37 10.98 23.67
CA ASP A 612 18.13 9.75 23.45
C ASP A 612 19.26 10.04 22.48
N ALA A 613 20.51 9.79 22.89
CA ALA A 613 21.67 9.99 22.06
C ALA A 613 22.65 8.82 22.12
N VAL A 614 23.28 8.52 21.00
CA VAL A 614 24.48 7.68 20.96
C VAL A 614 25.68 8.59 21.12
N VAL A 615 26.48 8.36 22.16
CA VAL A 615 27.66 9.14 22.46
C VAL A 615 28.91 8.30 22.29
N SER A 616 29.79 8.75 21.41
CA SER A 616 31.11 8.18 21.17
C SER A 616 32.19 9.13 21.63
N THR A 617 33.05 8.68 22.54
CA THR A 617 34.14 9.50 23.11
C THR A 617 35.48 8.84 22.85
N ARG A 618 36.46 9.59 22.35
CA ARG A 618 37.84 9.13 22.11
C ARG A 618 38.84 10.06 22.78
N CYS A 619 39.86 9.49 23.42
CA CYS A 619 40.95 10.27 24.02
C CYS A 619 42.04 10.57 22.99
N VAL A 620 42.56 11.80 23.02
CA VAL A 620 43.76 12.21 22.27
C VAL A 620 44.93 12.40 23.23
N ARG A 621 46.09 11.88 22.85
CA ARG A 621 47.35 11.92 23.62
C ARG A 621 48.50 12.33 22.70
N HIS A 622 49.26 13.35 23.06
CA HIS A 622 50.47 13.80 22.39
C HIS A 622 51.71 13.49 23.24
N GLY A 623 52.77 12.96 22.61
CA GLY A 623 54.09 12.85 23.24
C GLY A 623 54.22 11.86 24.43
N GLY A 624 53.28 10.93 24.61
CA GLY A 624 53.39 9.84 25.59
C GLY A 624 53.17 10.25 27.06
N ARG A 625 52.60 11.43 27.34
CA ARG A 625 52.16 11.85 28.67
C ARG A 625 50.64 12.03 28.69
N GLY A 626 49.98 11.46 29.70
CA GLY A 626 48.60 11.83 30.08
C GLY A 626 47.53 11.70 29.00
N ALA A 627 46.31 12.13 29.32
CA ALA A 627 45.27 12.46 28.32
C ALA A 627 45.30 13.98 28.15
N ASP A 628 45.33 14.48 26.92
CA ASP A 628 45.33 15.94 26.68
C ASP A 628 43.89 16.47 26.62
N TYR A 629 43.06 15.81 25.80
CA TYR A 629 41.65 16.14 25.63
C TYR A 629 40.87 14.93 25.07
N PHE A 630 39.55 15.06 25.08
CA PHE A 630 38.61 14.05 24.58
C PHE A 630 37.79 14.64 23.45
N VAL A 631 37.61 13.88 22.37
CA VAL A 631 36.68 14.22 21.29
C VAL A 631 35.41 13.40 21.50
N MET A 632 34.28 14.08 21.61
CA MET A 632 32.97 13.49 21.80
C MET A 632 32.10 13.73 20.56
N LEU A 633 31.45 12.68 20.08
CA LEU A 633 30.43 12.71 19.05
C LEU A 633 29.09 12.30 19.67
N ALA A 634 28.02 13.04 19.38
CA ALA A 634 26.66 12.76 19.84
C ALA A 634 25.69 12.75 18.66
N ASP A 635 25.00 11.63 18.47
CA ASP A 635 23.94 11.46 17.48
C ASP A 635 22.58 11.36 18.19
N ASP A 636 21.61 12.21 17.81
CA ASP A 636 20.25 12.21 18.39
C ASP A 636 19.42 11.11 17.71
N ILE A 637 19.06 10.09 18.48
CA ILE A 637 18.34 8.90 18.00
C ILE A 637 16.88 8.89 18.46
N THR A 638 16.37 10.00 18.99
CA THR A 638 15.02 10.09 19.56
C THR A 638 13.95 9.76 18.51
N GLU A 639 14.06 10.35 17.31
CA GLU A 639 13.12 10.10 16.21
C GLU A 639 13.23 8.68 15.66
N ARG A 640 14.47 8.15 15.58
CA ARG A 640 14.73 6.78 15.13
C ARG A 640 14.07 5.76 16.06
N LYS A 641 14.26 5.88 17.38
CA LYS A 641 13.62 4.99 18.37
C LYS A 641 12.09 5.08 18.33
N ALA A 642 11.54 6.28 18.17
CA ALA A 642 10.09 6.45 18.04
C ALA A 642 9.53 5.74 16.80
N SER A 643 10.23 5.83 15.66
CA SER A 643 9.86 5.17 14.41
C SER A 643 9.94 3.64 14.50
N GLU A 644 11.00 3.11 15.11
CA GLU A 644 11.17 1.66 15.33
C GLU A 644 10.09 1.08 16.25
N ALA A 645 9.76 1.78 17.33
CA ALA A 645 8.68 1.39 18.24
C ALA A 645 7.31 1.40 17.55
N ALA A 646 7.05 2.42 16.71
CA ALA A 646 5.81 2.51 15.93
C ALA A 646 5.71 1.35 14.91
N LYS A 647 6.79 1.04 14.21
CA LYS A 647 6.87 -0.07 13.25
C LYS A 647 6.62 -1.42 13.93
N ALA A 648 7.26 -1.71 15.06
CA ALA A 648 7.08 -2.95 15.80
C ALA A 648 5.62 -3.15 16.26
N ARG A 649 4.95 -2.06 16.69
CA ARG A 649 3.53 -2.09 17.06
C ARG A 649 2.63 -2.39 15.87
N LEU A 650 2.93 -1.83 14.71
CA LEU A 650 2.17 -2.06 13.48
C LEU A 650 2.34 -3.50 12.97
N GLU A 651 3.57 -4.04 12.99
CA GLU A 651 3.86 -5.43 12.59
C GLU A 651 3.17 -6.46 13.51
N ALA A 652 3.04 -6.15 14.81
CA ALA A 652 2.27 -6.98 15.73
C ALA A 652 0.76 -6.97 15.41
N GLN A 653 0.21 -5.80 15.07
CA GLN A 653 -1.20 -5.65 14.66
C GLN A 653 -1.50 -6.39 13.34
N LEU A 654 -0.62 -6.27 12.34
CA LEU A 654 -0.77 -6.97 11.05
C LEU A 654 -0.73 -8.49 11.21
N ARG A 655 0.21 -9.02 12.00
CA ARG A 655 0.28 -10.46 12.27
C ARG A 655 -1.00 -10.98 12.93
N GLN A 656 -1.58 -10.21 13.83
CA GLN A 656 -2.83 -10.58 14.50
C GLN A 656 -4.04 -10.50 13.54
N ALA A 657 -4.10 -9.50 12.66
CA ALA A 657 -5.15 -9.36 11.65
C ALA A 657 -5.14 -10.54 10.66
N HIS A 658 -3.98 -10.92 10.13
CA HIS A 658 -3.84 -12.10 9.26
C HIS A 658 -4.24 -13.40 9.98
N LYS A 659 -3.94 -13.52 11.28
CA LYS A 659 -4.36 -14.68 12.07
C LYS A 659 -5.89 -14.74 12.20
N MET A 660 -6.56 -13.60 12.33
CA MET A 660 -8.03 -13.52 12.40
C MET A 660 -8.69 -13.83 11.05
N GLU A 661 -8.13 -13.33 9.95
CA GLU A 661 -8.60 -13.62 8.59
C GLU A 661 -8.47 -15.12 8.24
N ALA A 662 -7.35 -15.74 8.61
CA ALA A 662 -7.14 -17.18 8.45
C ALA A 662 -8.12 -18.01 9.30
N VAL A 663 -8.37 -17.62 10.55
CA VAL A 663 -9.37 -18.27 11.42
C VAL A 663 -10.78 -18.11 10.86
N GLY A 664 -11.12 -16.94 10.29
CA GLY A 664 -12.43 -16.71 9.68
C GLY A 664 -12.67 -17.56 8.43
N THR A 665 -11.67 -17.65 7.55
CA THR A 665 -11.77 -18.47 6.33
C THR A 665 -11.91 -19.95 6.67
N LEU A 666 -11.15 -20.45 7.63
CA LEU A 666 -11.24 -21.84 8.12
C LEU A 666 -12.56 -22.14 8.83
N ALA A 667 -13.04 -21.21 9.67
CA ALA A 667 -14.31 -21.37 10.39
C ALA A 667 -15.51 -21.45 9.45
N GLY A 668 -15.49 -20.72 8.32
CA GLY A 668 -16.56 -20.75 7.31
C GLY A 668 -16.70 -22.09 6.58
N GLY A 669 -15.58 -22.78 6.31
CA GLY A 669 -15.57 -24.13 5.73
C GLY A 669 -15.99 -25.19 6.76
N ILE A 670 -15.39 -25.16 7.96
CA ILE A 670 -15.71 -26.11 9.04
C ILE A 670 -17.19 -26.05 9.43
N ALA A 671 -17.77 -24.86 9.51
CA ALA A 671 -19.18 -24.70 9.87
C ALA A 671 -20.15 -25.30 8.85
N HIS A 672 -19.79 -25.32 7.56
CA HIS A 672 -20.58 -25.98 6.53
C HIS A 672 -20.66 -27.49 6.80
N ASP A 673 -19.52 -28.11 7.04
CA ASP A 673 -19.43 -29.57 7.28
C ASP A 673 -20.19 -29.98 8.55
N PHE A 674 -20.10 -29.18 9.62
CA PHE A 674 -20.90 -29.42 10.83
C PHE A 674 -22.41 -29.34 10.56
N ASN A 675 -22.87 -28.36 9.77
CA ASN A 675 -24.28 -28.20 9.47
C ASN A 675 -24.84 -29.39 8.67
N ASN A 676 -24.05 -29.97 7.78
CA ASN A 676 -24.43 -31.17 7.02
C ASN A 676 -24.65 -32.38 7.95
N ILE A 677 -23.70 -32.63 8.86
CA ILE A 677 -23.80 -33.70 9.86
C ILE A 677 -25.04 -33.49 10.75
N LEU A 678 -25.24 -32.26 11.25
CA LEU A 678 -26.40 -31.93 12.09
C LEU A 678 -27.72 -32.09 11.34
N GLY A 679 -27.76 -31.77 10.04
CA GLY A 679 -28.94 -31.96 9.20
C GLY A 679 -29.34 -33.44 9.08
N ALA A 680 -28.38 -34.32 8.80
CA ALA A 680 -28.62 -35.75 8.70
C ALA A 680 -29.09 -36.35 10.05
N VAL A 681 -28.43 -35.99 11.16
CA VAL A 681 -28.81 -36.43 12.52
C VAL A 681 -30.24 -35.96 12.85
N THR A 682 -30.56 -34.70 12.58
CA THR A 682 -31.92 -34.17 12.78
C THR A 682 -32.94 -34.98 11.98
N GLY A 683 -32.71 -35.14 10.68
CA GLY A 683 -33.66 -35.82 9.79
C GLY A 683 -33.92 -37.29 10.13
N PHE A 684 -32.88 -38.07 10.42
CA PHE A 684 -33.06 -39.47 10.83
C PHE A 684 -33.75 -39.59 12.20
N THR A 685 -33.47 -38.66 13.12
CA THR A 685 -34.12 -38.65 14.44
C THR A 685 -35.62 -38.33 14.31
N GLU A 686 -35.98 -37.39 13.43
CA GLU A 686 -37.40 -37.10 13.12
C GLU A 686 -38.09 -38.30 12.44
N LEU A 687 -37.44 -38.96 11.48
CA LEU A 687 -37.96 -40.19 10.85
C LEU A 687 -38.14 -41.34 11.86
N ALA A 688 -37.20 -41.52 12.78
CA ALA A 688 -37.30 -42.48 13.86
C ALA A 688 -38.50 -42.16 14.76
N ARG A 689 -38.69 -40.88 15.12
CA ARG A 689 -39.80 -40.44 15.98
C ARG A 689 -41.15 -40.73 15.35
N MET A 690 -41.27 -40.51 14.04
CA MET A 690 -42.47 -40.87 13.29
C MET A 690 -42.71 -42.39 13.22
N SER A 691 -41.68 -43.23 13.38
CA SER A 691 -41.76 -44.68 13.21
C SER A 691 -41.96 -45.45 14.52
N VAL A 692 -41.62 -44.83 15.65
CA VAL A 692 -41.59 -45.45 16.98
C VAL A 692 -42.99 -45.58 17.62
N GLY A 693 -44.04 -45.07 16.98
CA GLY A 693 -45.43 -45.17 17.46
C GLY A 693 -45.62 -44.48 18.81
N ASN A 694 -46.56 -44.98 19.63
CA ASN A 694 -46.89 -44.42 20.95
C ASN A 694 -45.96 -44.88 22.10
N ASN A 695 -44.69 -45.19 21.82
CA ASN A 695 -43.72 -45.53 22.87
C ASN A 695 -43.19 -44.25 23.54
N PRO A 696 -43.62 -43.91 24.77
CA PRO A 696 -43.33 -42.60 25.36
C PRO A 696 -41.83 -42.40 25.62
N LYS A 697 -41.14 -43.47 26.04
CA LYS A 697 -39.72 -43.41 26.41
C LYS A 697 -38.84 -43.21 25.19
N ALA A 698 -39.15 -43.88 24.10
CA ALA A 698 -38.40 -43.71 22.85
C ALA A 698 -38.74 -42.39 22.14
N GLN A 699 -39.94 -41.82 22.32
CA GLN A 699 -40.22 -40.44 21.90
C GLN A 699 -39.40 -39.42 22.72
N GLU A 700 -39.32 -39.59 24.04
CA GLU A 700 -38.54 -38.74 24.95
C GLU A 700 -37.03 -38.78 24.62
N ASP A 701 -36.46 -39.97 24.40
CA ASP A 701 -35.06 -40.14 24.00
C ASP A 701 -34.75 -39.43 22.67
N LEU A 702 -35.66 -39.51 21.69
CA LEU A 702 -35.51 -38.84 20.38
C LEU A 702 -35.64 -37.32 20.49
N ASP A 703 -36.51 -36.81 21.36
CA ASP A 703 -36.63 -35.37 21.62
C ASP A 703 -35.36 -34.81 22.26
N LEU A 704 -34.70 -35.57 23.14
CA LEU A 704 -33.39 -35.20 23.70
C LEU A 704 -32.30 -35.11 22.64
N VAL A 705 -32.28 -36.05 21.68
CA VAL A 705 -31.34 -36.02 20.54
C VAL A 705 -31.60 -34.80 19.65
N LEU A 706 -32.87 -34.48 19.35
CA LEU A 706 -33.23 -33.27 18.60
C LEU A 706 -32.81 -32.00 19.34
N GLN A 707 -32.98 -31.95 20.66
CA GLN A 707 -32.56 -30.81 21.48
C GLN A 707 -31.04 -30.65 21.53
N ALA A 708 -30.27 -31.74 21.57
CA ALA A 708 -28.81 -31.70 21.49
C ALA A 708 -28.32 -31.19 20.12
N THR A 709 -28.97 -31.63 19.04
CA THR A 709 -28.62 -31.25 17.66
C THR A 709 -28.90 -29.76 17.41
N ARG A 710 -30.01 -29.23 17.94
CA ARG A 710 -30.31 -27.78 17.92
C ARG A 710 -29.25 -26.95 18.67
N ARG A 711 -28.83 -27.40 19.85
CA ARG A 711 -27.77 -26.73 20.62
C ARG A 711 -26.42 -26.70 19.88
N ALA A 712 -26.05 -27.80 19.23
CA ALA A 712 -24.82 -27.87 18.45
C ALA A 712 -24.86 -26.92 17.24
N ARG A 713 -26.00 -26.81 16.57
CA ARG A 713 -26.21 -25.84 15.47
C ARG A 713 -26.03 -24.40 15.95
N ASP A 714 -26.62 -24.05 17.09
CA ASP A 714 -26.52 -22.69 17.63
C ASP A 714 -25.06 -22.33 18.00
N LEU A 715 -24.27 -23.30 18.46
CA LEU A 715 -22.83 -23.14 18.73
C LEU A 715 -22.02 -22.85 17.45
N VAL A 716 -22.33 -23.55 16.36
CA VAL A 716 -21.71 -23.34 15.04
C VAL A 716 -22.04 -21.94 14.50
N HIS A 717 -23.29 -21.49 14.67
CA HIS A 717 -23.68 -20.12 14.31
C HIS A 717 -22.95 -19.04 15.14
N GLN A 718 -22.66 -19.30 16.41
CA GLN A 718 -21.86 -18.40 17.24
C GLN A 718 -20.42 -18.27 16.72
N ILE A 719 -19.78 -19.37 16.32
CA ILE A 719 -18.43 -19.35 15.74
C ILE A 719 -18.41 -18.57 14.42
N LEU A 720 -19.43 -18.75 13.57
CA LEU A 720 -19.59 -17.99 12.33
C LEU A 720 -19.79 -16.48 12.55
N SER A 721 -20.39 -16.09 13.67
CA SER A 721 -20.67 -14.68 14.02
C SER A 721 -19.39 -13.88 14.33
N PHE A 722 -18.27 -14.56 14.64
CA PHE A 722 -16.95 -13.93 14.84
C PHE A 722 -16.11 -13.80 13.56
N SER A 723 -16.52 -14.49 12.49
CA SER A 723 -15.69 -14.73 11.31
C SER A 723 -16.09 -13.90 10.09
N ARG A 724 -17.27 -13.26 10.08
CA ARG A 724 -17.84 -12.66 8.87
C ARG A 724 -17.95 -11.14 8.94
N GLU A 725 -17.58 -10.48 7.85
CA GLU A 725 -18.20 -9.22 7.43
C GLU A 725 -19.62 -9.53 6.96
N GLN A 726 -20.63 -9.30 7.80
CA GLN A 726 -22.03 -9.35 7.37
C GLN A 726 -22.35 -8.14 6.48
N LYS A 727 -23.04 -8.35 5.36
CA LYS A 727 -23.68 -7.23 4.62
C LYS A 727 -24.79 -6.67 5.50
N ILE A 728 -24.70 -5.38 5.79
CA ILE A 728 -25.55 -4.69 6.76
C ILE A 728 -26.78 -4.18 6.00
N ALA A 729 -27.97 -4.60 6.43
CA ALA A 729 -29.24 -4.22 5.81
C ALA A 729 -30.16 -3.58 6.88
N PRO A 730 -29.99 -2.28 7.18
CA PRO A 730 -30.82 -1.60 8.16
C PRO A 730 -32.28 -1.58 7.71
N ARG A 731 -33.19 -2.02 8.58
CA ARG A 731 -34.65 -1.97 8.30
C ARG A 731 -35.44 -1.47 9.52
N PRO A 732 -36.61 -0.85 9.30
CA PRO A 732 -37.53 -0.56 10.39
C PRO A 732 -37.88 -1.85 11.14
N SER A 733 -37.59 -1.87 12.44
CA SER A 733 -37.67 -3.09 13.26
C SER A 733 -38.38 -2.83 14.59
N ASP A 734 -39.21 -3.80 15.00
CA ASP A 734 -39.88 -3.82 16.30
C ASP A 734 -38.90 -4.28 17.39
N VAL A 735 -38.57 -3.37 18.30
CA VAL A 735 -37.63 -3.60 19.39
C VAL A 735 -38.14 -4.68 20.35
N THR A 736 -39.44 -4.69 20.65
CA THR A 736 -40.02 -5.67 21.58
C THR A 736 -39.88 -7.08 21.03
N ALA A 737 -40.12 -7.27 19.73
CA ALA A 737 -39.93 -8.54 19.06
C ALA A 737 -38.45 -8.98 19.09
N MET A 738 -37.53 -8.08 18.69
CA MET A 738 -36.09 -8.40 18.63
C MET A 738 -35.48 -8.73 20.01
N VAL A 739 -35.84 -7.98 21.06
CA VAL A 739 -35.36 -8.28 22.42
C VAL A 739 -35.93 -9.61 22.92
N THR A 740 -37.23 -9.86 22.69
CA THR A 740 -37.88 -11.11 23.11
C THR A 740 -37.24 -12.33 22.44
N GLU A 741 -36.94 -12.24 21.14
CA GLU A 741 -36.25 -13.28 20.38
C GLU A 741 -34.83 -13.51 20.90
N THR A 742 -34.05 -12.43 21.08
CA THR A 742 -32.67 -12.54 21.55
C THR A 742 -32.59 -13.12 22.97
N VAL A 743 -33.53 -12.77 23.84
CA VAL A 743 -33.59 -13.29 25.23
C VAL A 743 -33.93 -14.77 25.26
N ARG A 744 -34.73 -15.28 24.31
CA ARG A 744 -34.96 -16.72 24.16
C ARG A 744 -33.64 -17.46 23.88
N LEU A 745 -32.79 -16.90 23.03
CA LEU A 745 -31.47 -17.44 22.72
C LEU A 745 -30.53 -17.37 23.93
N LEU A 746 -30.47 -16.22 24.62
CA LEU A 746 -29.67 -16.08 25.85
C LEU A 746 -30.08 -17.12 26.90
N ARG A 747 -31.39 -17.35 27.11
CA ARG A 747 -31.88 -18.36 28.05
C ARG A 747 -31.41 -19.77 27.70
N ALA A 748 -31.29 -20.10 26.41
CA ALA A 748 -30.83 -21.41 25.97
C ALA A 748 -29.35 -21.67 26.28
N THR A 749 -28.53 -20.62 26.36
CA THR A 749 -27.09 -20.69 26.63
C THR A 749 -26.71 -20.36 28.08
N THR A 750 -27.68 -19.99 28.92
CA THR A 750 -27.44 -19.55 30.29
C THR A 750 -27.73 -20.68 31.29
N PRO A 751 -26.89 -20.89 32.33
CA PRO A 751 -27.20 -21.80 33.42
C PRO A 751 -28.56 -21.50 34.07
N ALA A 752 -29.34 -22.54 34.41
CA ALA A 752 -30.67 -22.39 35.02
C ALA A 752 -30.65 -21.66 36.38
N SER A 753 -29.48 -21.48 37.00
CA SER A 753 -29.28 -20.73 38.24
C SER A 753 -29.38 -19.21 38.07
N ILE A 754 -29.29 -18.67 36.84
CA ILE A 754 -29.31 -17.22 36.57
C ILE A 754 -30.73 -16.78 36.20
N ARG A 755 -31.25 -15.79 36.94
CA ARG A 755 -32.60 -15.24 36.71
C ARG A 755 -32.54 -14.09 35.69
N ILE A 756 -33.10 -14.31 34.50
CA ILE A 756 -33.20 -13.28 33.43
C ILE A 756 -34.58 -12.62 33.43
N GLN A 757 -34.62 -11.31 33.71
CA GLN A 757 -35.84 -10.49 33.78
C GLN A 757 -35.93 -9.49 32.62
N LEU A 758 -37.15 -9.22 32.15
CA LEU A 758 -37.45 -8.26 31.09
C LEU A 758 -38.38 -7.17 31.62
N GLU A 759 -38.03 -5.91 31.37
CA GLU A 759 -38.82 -4.74 31.81
C GLU A 759 -38.97 -3.69 30.70
N GLY A 760 -40.05 -2.90 30.74
CA GLY A 760 -40.20 -1.70 29.90
C GLY A 760 -40.47 -1.93 28.41
N MET A 761 -41.00 -3.09 28.03
CA MET A 761 -41.26 -3.48 26.63
C MET A 761 -42.59 -2.94 26.05
N ALA A 762 -43.20 -1.94 26.67
CA ALA A 762 -44.48 -1.37 26.25
C ALA A 762 -44.30 -0.08 25.44
N ASP A 763 -45.11 0.09 24.40
CA ASP A 763 -45.20 1.31 23.57
C ASP A 763 -43.85 1.85 23.05
N LEU A 764 -42.95 0.94 22.64
CA LEU A 764 -41.66 1.31 22.08
C LEU A 764 -41.79 1.76 20.62
N PRO A 765 -41.18 2.90 20.22
CA PRO A 765 -41.15 3.31 18.82
C PRO A 765 -40.24 2.40 17.99
N THR A 766 -40.53 2.29 16.70
CA THR A 766 -39.72 1.54 15.73
C THR A 766 -38.34 2.19 15.59
N ILE A 767 -37.29 1.37 15.47
CA ILE A 767 -35.93 1.83 15.19
C ILE A 767 -35.47 1.29 13.84
N VAL A 768 -34.50 1.96 13.19
CA VAL A 768 -33.84 1.44 11.98
C VAL A 768 -32.54 0.80 12.41
N VAL A 769 -32.51 -0.52 12.38
CA VAL A 769 -31.32 -1.29 12.71
C VAL A 769 -31.32 -2.57 11.88
N ASP A 770 -30.15 -3.13 11.63
CA ASP A 770 -30.07 -4.49 11.15
C ASP A 770 -30.40 -5.45 12.32
N PRO A 771 -31.42 -6.32 12.21
CA PRO A 771 -31.82 -7.20 13.31
C PRO A 771 -30.70 -8.14 13.77
N SER A 772 -29.83 -8.59 12.86
CA SER A 772 -28.72 -9.48 13.20
C SER A 772 -27.64 -8.75 14.00
N GLN A 773 -27.35 -7.49 13.64
CA GLN A 773 -26.47 -6.63 14.43
C GLN A 773 -27.08 -6.26 15.79
N PHE A 774 -28.38 -6.00 15.86
CA PHE A 774 -29.07 -5.75 17.13
C PHE A 774 -29.01 -6.96 18.05
N GLN A 775 -29.30 -8.15 17.51
CA GLN A 775 -29.18 -9.41 18.23
C GLN A 775 -27.74 -9.61 18.73
N GLN A 776 -26.73 -9.33 17.91
CA GLN A 776 -25.31 -9.42 18.30
C GLN A 776 -24.96 -8.47 19.45
N VAL A 777 -25.51 -7.24 19.47
CA VAL A 777 -25.32 -6.30 20.58
C VAL A 777 -25.86 -6.88 21.88
N VAL A 778 -27.11 -7.33 21.89
CA VAL A 778 -27.76 -7.87 23.10
C VAL A 778 -27.12 -9.19 23.54
N MET A 779 -26.71 -10.05 22.60
CA MET A 779 -25.99 -11.30 22.90
C MET A 779 -24.62 -11.04 23.53
N ASN A 780 -23.83 -10.09 23.00
CA ASN A 780 -22.50 -9.79 23.54
C ASN A 780 -22.57 -9.16 24.94
N LEU A 781 -23.50 -8.23 25.15
CA LEU A 781 -23.73 -7.64 26.47
C LEU A 781 -24.25 -8.69 27.46
N GLY A 782 -25.20 -9.53 27.04
CA GLY A 782 -25.74 -10.61 27.85
C GLY A 782 -24.68 -11.66 28.23
N ALA A 783 -23.83 -12.07 27.30
CA ALA A 783 -22.74 -13.02 27.56
C ALA A 783 -21.71 -12.45 28.55
N ASN A 784 -21.36 -11.17 28.42
CA ASN A 784 -20.48 -10.48 29.37
C ASN A 784 -21.10 -10.41 30.77
N ALA A 785 -22.38 -10.10 30.86
CA ALA A 785 -23.13 -10.08 32.11
C ALA A 785 -23.18 -11.48 32.77
N ILE A 786 -23.55 -12.52 32.02
CA ILE A 786 -23.58 -13.91 32.51
C ILE A 786 -22.23 -14.35 33.06
N HIS A 787 -21.15 -13.96 32.39
CA HIS A 787 -19.80 -14.24 32.85
C HIS A 787 -19.46 -13.49 34.16
N ALA A 788 -19.88 -12.23 34.30
CA ALA A 788 -19.68 -11.43 35.52
C ALA A 788 -20.46 -11.95 36.73
N LEU A 789 -21.51 -12.76 36.49
CA LEU A 789 -22.38 -13.36 37.52
C LEU A 789 -21.80 -14.66 38.13
N GLN A 790 -20.65 -15.13 37.68
CA GLN A 790 -20.03 -16.34 38.23
C GLN A 790 -19.61 -16.14 39.70
N GLY A 791 -20.12 -16.98 40.59
CA GLY A 791 -19.85 -16.89 42.04
C GLY A 791 -20.69 -15.86 42.78
N THR A 792 -21.60 -15.14 42.10
CA THR A 792 -22.51 -14.18 42.72
C THR A 792 -23.69 -14.89 43.42
N PRO A 793 -24.03 -14.52 44.66
CA PRO A 793 -25.23 -15.01 45.32
C PRO A 793 -26.50 -14.42 44.67
N ASP A 794 -27.45 -15.28 44.31
CA ASP A 794 -28.69 -14.92 43.59
C ASP A 794 -28.42 -14.11 42.29
N PRO A 795 -27.82 -14.74 41.27
CA PRO A 795 -27.38 -14.05 40.05
C PRO A 795 -28.58 -13.63 39.19
N ARG A 796 -28.62 -12.33 38.88
CA ARG A 796 -29.73 -11.67 38.17
C ARG A 796 -29.20 -10.88 36.98
N LEU A 797 -29.86 -11.07 35.84
CA LEU A 797 -29.65 -10.29 34.63
C LEU A 797 -30.97 -9.58 34.27
N LEU A 798 -30.94 -8.26 34.25
CA LEU A 798 -32.07 -7.41 33.89
C LEU A 798 -31.85 -6.81 32.51
N ILE A 799 -32.79 -7.03 31.60
CA ILE A 799 -32.82 -6.39 30.28
C ILE A 799 -34.04 -5.48 30.21
N ARG A 800 -33.80 -4.17 30.08
CA ARG A 800 -34.84 -3.15 30.06
C ARG A 800 -34.81 -2.38 28.75
N ALA A 801 -35.95 -2.21 28.10
CA ALA A 801 -36.12 -1.26 27.02
C ALA A 801 -36.95 -0.06 27.51
N ALA A 802 -36.74 1.14 26.98
CA ALA A 802 -37.59 2.29 27.28
C ALA A 802 -37.48 3.37 26.20
N ARG A 803 -38.59 4.02 25.86
CA ARG A 803 -38.57 5.29 25.14
C ARG A 803 -37.90 6.35 26.03
N THR A 804 -36.88 7.02 25.51
CA THR A 804 -36.14 8.08 26.19
C THR A 804 -36.13 9.31 25.28
N GLU A 805 -36.47 10.47 25.82
CA GLU A 805 -36.45 11.73 25.07
C GLU A 805 -35.27 12.57 25.58
N VAL A 806 -34.35 12.89 24.66
CA VAL A 806 -33.18 13.71 24.96
C VAL A 806 -33.53 15.15 24.62
N VAL A 807 -33.64 16.01 25.64
CA VAL A 807 -34.08 17.40 25.51
C VAL A 807 -32.93 18.34 25.90
N GLY A 808 -32.46 19.18 24.96
CA GLY A 808 -31.49 20.26 25.24
C GLY A 808 -30.01 19.88 25.18
N ALA A 809 -29.13 20.81 25.61
CA ALA A 809 -27.68 20.63 25.71
C ALA A 809 -27.34 19.46 26.66
N PRO A 810 -26.20 18.75 26.47
CA PRO A 810 -25.90 17.52 27.20
C PRO A 810 -25.87 17.78 28.71
N ASP A 811 -26.93 17.36 29.39
CA ASP A 811 -26.97 17.29 30.84
C ASP A 811 -26.25 16.02 31.32
N SER A 812 -25.82 16.02 32.57
CA SER A 812 -25.01 14.98 33.24
C SER A 812 -25.60 13.56 33.25
N SER A 813 -26.82 13.38 32.72
CA SER A 813 -27.58 12.11 32.71
C SER A 813 -27.57 11.37 31.37
N HIS A 814 -27.00 11.95 30.30
CA HIS A 814 -26.94 11.34 28.98
C HIS A 814 -25.53 11.40 28.36
N PRO A 815 -25.13 10.43 27.50
CA PRO A 815 -23.89 10.53 26.74
C PRO A 815 -23.83 11.85 25.98
N ALA A 816 -22.71 12.59 26.08
CA ALA A 816 -22.51 13.89 25.44
C ALA A 816 -22.63 13.88 23.90
N GLU A 817 -22.69 12.68 23.32
CA GLU A 817 -22.72 12.41 21.88
C GLU A 817 -24.14 12.23 21.32
N LEU A 818 -25.16 12.21 22.19
CA LEU A 818 -26.56 12.14 21.77
C LEU A 818 -27.06 13.52 21.32
N VAL A 819 -27.61 13.58 20.10
CA VAL A 819 -28.32 14.75 19.60
C VAL A 819 -29.74 14.78 20.20
N PRO A 820 -30.33 15.96 20.50
CA PRO A 820 -31.71 16.03 20.96
C PRO A 820 -32.69 15.29 20.05
N GLY A 821 -33.54 14.44 20.62
CA GLY A 821 -34.42 13.56 19.87
C GLY A 821 -35.04 12.45 20.70
N VAL A 822 -35.89 11.65 20.06
CA VAL A 822 -36.51 10.46 20.68
C VAL A 822 -35.63 9.25 20.39
N TYR A 823 -35.28 8.51 21.44
CA TYR A 823 -34.48 7.30 21.38
C TYR A 823 -35.21 6.12 22.02
N VAL A 824 -34.84 4.91 21.63
CA VAL A 824 -35.08 3.70 22.41
C VAL A 824 -33.81 3.34 23.14
N ARG A 825 -33.87 3.32 24.47
CA ARG A 825 -32.76 2.93 25.34
C ARG A 825 -32.92 1.47 25.73
N ILE A 826 -31.94 0.64 25.37
CA ILE A 826 -31.78 -0.75 25.82
C ILE A 826 -30.75 -0.78 26.93
N SER A 827 -31.11 -1.32 28.10
CA SER A 827 -30.24 -1.44 29.26
C SER A 827 -30.04 -2.90 29.60
N VAL A 828 -28.78 -3.35 29.73
CA VAL A 828 -28.41 -4.69 30.17
C VAL A 828 -27.65 -4.54 31.47
N ALA A 829 -28.24 -4.98 32.58
CA ALA A 829 -27.71 -4.81 33.93
C ALA A 829 -27.54 -6.16 34.64
N ASP A 830 -26.39 -6.35 35.28
CA ASP A 830 -26.07 -7.51 36.11
C ASP A 830 -25.77 -7.09 37.55
N ASN A 831 -25.90 -8.02 38.50
CA ASN A 831 -25.44 -7.88 39.88
C ASN A 831 -24.11 -8.61 40.14
N GLY A 832 -23.24 -8.68 39.12
CA GLY A 832 -21.99 -9.42 39.13
C GLY A 832 -20.81 -8.71 39.81
N CYS A 833 -19.58 -9.09 39.43
CA CYS A 833 -18.35 -8.54 40.01
C CYS A 833 -18.08 -7.06 39.71
N GLY A 834 -18.78 -6.45 38.74
CA GLY A 834 -18.55 -5.08 38.29
C GLY A 834 -17.19 -4.87 37.63
N ILE A 835 -16.89 -3.60 37.31
CA ILE A 835 -15.70 -3.16 36.55
C ILE A 835 -14.95 -2.11 37.36
N ASP A 836 -13.61 -2.23 37.43
CA ASP A 836 -12.76 -1.23 38.09
C ASP A 836 -12.77 0.11 37.32
N PRO A 837 -12.99 1.26 37.99
CA PRO A 837 -12.98 2.57 37.35
C PRO A 837 -11.73 2.88 36.53
N LYS A 838 -10.58 2.31 36.89
CA LYS A 838 -9.30 2.49 36.17
C LYS A 838 -9.33 1.89 34.77
N VAL A 839 -10.12 0.85 34.55
CA VAL A 839 -10.20 0.15 33.26
C VAL A 839 -11.37 0.61 32.39
N LEU A 840 -12.38 1.29 32.95
CA LEU A 840 -13.55 1.81 32.23
C LEU A 840 -13.21 2.58 30.93
N PRO A 841 -12.15 3.42 30.86
CA PRO A 841 -11.81 4.12 29.61
C PRO A 841 -11.37 3.19 28.47
N TRP A 842 -10.97 1.95 28.79
CA TRP A 842 -10.32 1.01 27.88
C TRP A 842 -11.21 -0.19 27.53
N ILE A 843 -12.37 -0.37 28.17
CA ILE A 843 -13.20 -1.58 27.97
C ILE A 843 -13.77 -1.73 26.56
N PHE A 844 -13.84 -0.62 25.80
CA PHE A 844 -14.27 -0.62 24.40
C PHE A 844 -13.10 -0.72 23.43
N ASP A 845 -11.85 -0.73 23.90
CA ASP A 845 -10.69 -0.89 23.06
C ASP A 845 -10.61 -2.33 22.53
N PRO A 846 -10.37 -2.53 21.22
CA PRO A 846 -10.21 -3.85 20.64
C PRO A 846 -9.12 -4.65 21.37
N PHE A 847 -9.40 -5.91 21.68
CA PHE A 847 -8.53 -6.86 22.39
C PHE A 847 -8.29 -6.55 23.87
N PHE A 848 -8.91 -5.51 24.43
CA PHE A 848 -8.85 -5.26 25.86
C PHE A 848 -9.61 -6.35 26.62
N THR A 849 -8.93 -6.98 27.58
CA THR A 849 -9.54 -8.00 28.45
C THR A 849 -8.90 -7.93 29.84
N THR A 850 -9.72 -8.07 30.87
CA THR A 850 -9.28 -8.22 32.27
C THR A 850 -9.12 -9.69 32.68
N LYS A 851 -9.34 -10.63 31.73
CA LYS A 851 -9.31 -12.08 31.96
C LYS A 851 -7.93 -12.68 31.69
N GLY A 852 -7.68 -13.88 32.21
CA GLY A 852 -6.43 -14.63 31.99
C GLY A 852 -6.16 -14.95 30.52
N ALA A 853 -4.92 -15.26 30.19
CA ALA A 853 -4.51 -15.57 28.82
C ALA A 853 -5.30 -16.78 28.27
N GLY A 854 -6.18 -16.54 27.30
CA GLY A 854 -7.03 -17.56 26.67
C GLY A 854 -8.51 -17.56 27.10
N GLU A 855 -8.90 -16.77 28.11
CA GLU A 855 -10.27 -16.78 28.66
C GLU A 855 -11.17 -15.64 28.14
N GLY A 856 -10.67 -14.82 27.23
CA GLY A 856 -11.44 -13.75 26.61
C GLY A 856 -10.83 -13.28 25.30
N THR A 857 -11.68 -13.09 24.28
CA THR A 857 -11.26 -12.57 22.97
C THR A 857 -10.99 -11.07 22.99
N GLY A 858 -11.50 -10.34 24.00
CA GLY A 858 -11.38 -8.88 24.12
C GLY A 858 -12.08 -8.10 22.99
N LEU A 859 -12.91 -8.77 22.18
CA LEU A 859 -13.54 -8.17 20.99
C LEU A 859 -15.01 -7.81 21.21
N GLY A 860 -15.72 -8.49 22.12
CA GLY A 860 -17.17 -8.37 22.27
C GLY A 860 -17.67 -6.93 22.47
N LEU A 861 -17.10 -6.18 23.42
CA LEU A 861 -17.51 -4.79 23.69
C LEU A 861 -17.09 -3.82 22.57
N SER A 862 -15.94 -4.05 21.93
CA SER A 862 -15.50 -3.25 20.78
C SER A 862 -16.44 -3.41 19.57
N VAL A 863 -16.96 -4.61 19.34
CA VAL A 863 -17.97 -4.90 18.31
C VAL A 863 -19.30 -4.25 18.64
N VAL A 864 -19.75 -4.32 19.90
CA VAL A 864 -20.95 -3.62 20.37
C VAL A 864 -20.83 -2.12 20.11
N HIS A 865 -19.72 -1.51 20.49
CA HIS A 865 -19.48 -0.08 20.28
C HIS A 865 -19.49 0.29 18.79
N GLY A 866 -18.91 -0.54 17.92
CA GLY A 866 -18.94 -0.35 16.46
C GLY A 866 -20.35 -0.41 15.86
N ILE A 867 -21.14 -1.42 16.21
CA ILE A 867 -22.52 -1.59 15.74
C ILE A 867 -23.40 -0.42 16.17
N VAL A 868 -23.30 -0.02 17.44
CA VAL A 868 -24.12 1.07 17.99
C VAL A 868 -23.82 2.39 17.29
N ARG A 869 -22.55 2.69 17.03
CA ARG A 869 -22.14 3.88 16.25
C ARG A 869 -22.67 3.86 14.83
N GLN A 870 -22.63 2.70 14.18
CA GLN A 870 -23.13 2.54 12.82
C GLN A 870 -24.65 2.77 12.73
N ALA A 871 -25.38 2.37 13.76
CA ALA A 871 -26.82 2.65 13.90
C ALA A 871 -27.12 4.10 14.36
N GLN A 872 -26.14 5.01 14.31
CA GLN A 872 -26.24 6.39 14.78
C GLN A 872 -26.68 6.49 16.26
N GLY A 873 -26.32 5.49 17.05
CA GLY A 873 -26.61 5.38 18.46
C GLY A 873 -25.44 5.78 19.35
N ALA A 874 -25.67 5.70 20.66
CA ALA A 874 -24.63 5.86 21.69
C ALA A 874 -24.66 4.70 22.69
N ILE A 875 -23.55 4.49 23.40
CA ILE A 875 -23.46 3.53 24.50
C ILE A 875 -22.85 4.21 25.72
N SER A 876 -23.42 3.96 26.90
CA SER A 876 -22.83 4.31 28.19
C SER A 876 -22.76 3.10 29.11
N VAL A 877 -21.90 3.20 30.12
CA VAL A 877 -21.69 2.15 31.12
C VAL A 877 -21.68 2.78 32.50
N GLU A 878 -22.37 2.14 33.43
CA GLU A 878 -22.33 2.44 34.86
C GLU A 878 -21.89 1.16 35.57
N SER A 879 -20.82 1.21 36.34
CA SER A 879 -20.36 0.04 37.08
C SER A 879 -19.61 0.43 38.34
N LEU A 880 -19.84 -0.36 39.39
CA LEU A 880 -19.11 -0.28 40.66
C LEU A 880 -18.56 -1.68 40.98
N PRO A 881 -17.28 -1.79 41.37
CA PRO A 881 -16.72 -3.08 41.79
C PRO A 881 -17.58 -3.74 42.89
N GLY A 882 -17.95 -5.00 42.66
CA GLY A 882 -18.76 -5.81 43.56
C GLY A 882 -20.27 -5.53 43.58
N GLN A 883 -20.76 -4.56 42.78
CA GLN A 883 -22.19 -4.24 42.68
C GLN A 883 -22.78 -4.52 41.28
N GLY A 884 -21.94 -4.94 40.32
CA GLY A 884 -22.33 -5.26 38.96
C GLY A 884 -22.06 -4.16 37.95
N ALA A 885 -22.52 -4.37 36.72
CA ALA A 885 -22.40 -3.42 35.62
C ALA A 885 -23.74 -3.24 34.90
N SER A 886 -23.97 -2.02 34.40
CA SER A 886 -25.13 -1.65 33.61
C SER A 886 -24.68 -0.96 32.33
N PHE A 887 -24.97 -1.57 31.19
CA PHE A 887 -24.70 -1.00 29.87
C PHE A 887 -25.99 -0.45 29.28
N HIS A 888 -25.96 0.81 28.81
CA HIS A 888 -27.09 1.49 28.21
C HIS A 888 -26.79 1.83 26.75
N VAL A 889 -27.56 1.28 25.83
CA VAL A 889 -27.45 1.49 24.40
C VAL A 889 -28.64 2.30 23.91
N TYR A 890 -28.39 3.32 23.11
CA TYR A 890 -29.40 4.27 22.61
C TYR A 890 -29.53 4.13 21.10
N PHE A 891 -30.72 3.86 20.59
CA PHE A 891 -31.03 3.82 19.16
C PHE A 891 -32.02 4.94 18.80
N PRO A 892 -31.81 5.71 17.72
CA PRO A 892 -32.73 6.77 17.31
C PRO A 892 -34.08 6.17 16.87
N ALA A 893 -35.18 6.76 17.35
CA ALA A 893 -36.53 6.33 17.03
C ALA A 893 -37.00 6.91 15.67
N LEU A 894 -37.71 6.11 14.88
CA LEU A 894 -38.33 6.54 13.64
C LEU A 894 -39.68 7.25 13.91
N SER A 895 -39.85 8.49 13.48
CA SER A 895 -41.13 9.23 13.58
C SER A 895 -42.13 8.87 12.49
N LEU A 896 -42.39 7.58 12.26
CA LEU A 896 -43.49 7.12 11.43
C LEU A 896 -44.24 6.01 12.17
N LYS A 897 -45.55 6.18 12.34
CA LYS A 897 -46.46 5.12 12.79
C LYS A 897 -46.34 3.93 11.83
N PRO A 898 -46.06 2.71 12.30
CA PRO A 898 -46.11 1.55 11.43
C PRO A 898 -47.57 1.20 11.15
N ALA A 899 -47.92 1.16 9.87
CA ALA A 899 -48.97 0.29 9.36
C ALA A 899 -48.27 -0.95 8.82
N HIS A 900 -48.28 -2.04 9.59
CA HIS A 900 -48.04 -3.36 9.02
C HIS A 900 -49.34 -4.15 9.06
N PRO A 901 -49.81 -4.68 7.91
CA PRO A 901 -50.75 -5.77 7.91
C PRO A 901 -50.05 -7.00 8.50
N VAL A 902 -50.73 -7.64 9.46
CA VAL A 902 -50.39 -8.95 9.98
C VAL A 902 -50.42 -9.93 8.81
N LEU A 903 -49.28 -10.53 8.46
CA LEU A 903 -49.26 -11.71 7.61
C LEU A 903 -49.93 -12.83 8.41
N GLU A 904 -51.05 -13.33 7.88
CA GLU A 904 -51.80 -14.44 8.46
C GLU A 904 -50.91 -15.69 8.62
N PRO A 905 -51.18 -16.53 9.64
CA PRO A 905 -50.50 -17.80 9.82
C PRO A 905 -50.71 -18.70 8.60
N SER A 906 -49.60 -19.25 8.09
CA SER A 906 -49.56 -20.15 6.93
C SER A 906 -50.51 -21.35 7.15
N PRO A 907 -51.28 -21.78 6.12
CA PRO A 907 -52.13 -22.95 6.21
C PRO A 907 -51.29 -24.23 6.44
N ALA A 908 -51.88 -25.19 7.16
CA ALA A 908 -51.27 -26.49 7.47
C ALA A 908 -50.80 -27.24 6.21
N PRO A 909 -49.71 -28.03 6.29
CA PRO A 909 -49.20 -28.79 5.17
C PRO A 909 -50.26 -29.77 4.66
N ARG A 910 -50.58 -29.69 3.37
CA ARG A 910 -51.46 -30.67 2.71
C ARG A 910 -50.68 -31.97 2.43
N PRO A 911 -51.30 -33.15 2.61
CA PRO A 911 -50.77 -34.39 2.06
C PRO A 911 -50.69 -34.28 0.53
N GLY A 912 -49.61 -34.81 -0.05
CA GLY A 912 -49.45 -34.95 -1.50
C GLY A 912 -50.47 -35.92 -2.09
N SER A 913 -50.81 -35.71 -3.35
CA SER A 913 -51.78 -36.47 -4.15
C SER A 913 -51.09 -37.43 -5.14
N GLY A 914 -49.78 -37.63 -5.02
CA GLY A 914 -48.94 -38.40 -5.96
C GLY A 914 -48.11 -37.55 -6.92
N GLU A 915 -47.95 -36.24 -6.67
CA GLU A 915 -47.09 -35.35 -7.46
C GLU A 915 -45.64 -35.84 -7.47
N ARG A 916 -44.97 -35.71 -8.62
CA ARG A 916 -43.62 -36.21 -8.86
C ARG A 916 -42.56 -35.14 -8.58
N ILE A 917 -41.70 -35.38 -7.61
CA ILE A 917 -40.64 -34.46 -7.18
C ILE A 917 -39.27 -35.00 -7.58
N LEU A 918 -38.48 -34.18 -8.27
CA LEU A 918 -37.04 -34.43 -8.46
C LEU A 918 -36.28 -33.81 -7.29
N PHE A 919 -35.54 -34.62 -6.52
CA PHE A 919 -34.76 -34.17 -5.37
C PHE A 919 -33.27 -34.32 -5.66
N LEU A 920 -32.55 -33.21 -5.69
CA LEU A 920 -31.14 -33.11 -6.04
C LEU A 920 -30.31 -32.58 -4.86
N ASP A 921 -29.38 -33.40 -4.38
CA ASP A 921 -28.41 -33.05 -3.32
C ASP A 921 -27.17 -33.94 -3.51
N ASP A 922 -25.96 -33.37 -3.44
CA ASP A 922 -24.72 -34.14 -3.60
C ASP A 922 -24.43 -35.06 -2.41
N GLU A 923 -25.08 -34.83 -1.28
CA GLU A 923 -24.96 -35.67 -0.10
C GLU A 923 -26.05 -36.75 -0.09
N GLU A 924 -25.65 -37.99 -0.40
CA GLU A 924 -26.54 -39.16 -0.53
C GLU A 924 -27.43 -39.36 0.72
N THR A 925 -26.88 -39.09 1.91
CA THR A 925 -27.61 -39.17 3.18
C THR A 925 -28.74 -38.16 3.30
N LEU A 926 -28.56 -36.91 2.83
CA LEU A 926 -29.60 -35.88 2.84
C LEU A 926 -30.67 -36.18 1.79
N CYS A 927 -30.27 -36.64 0.60
CA CYS A 927 -31.17 -37.16 -0.42
C CYS A 927 -32.08 -38.27 0.16
N ALA A 928 -31.50 -39.27 0.83
CA ALA A 928 -32.24 -40.40 1.39
C ALA A 928 -33.26 -39.97 2.46
N VAL A 929 -32.90 -39.00 3.31
CA VAL A 929 -33.80 -38.42 4.32
C VAL A 929 -34.94 -37.65 3.65
N GLY A 930 -34.64 -36.74 2.72
CA GLY A 930 -35.62 -35.94 2.00
C GLY A 930 -36.65 -36.79 1.26
N LYS A 931 -36.19 -37.84 0.56
CA LYS A 931 -37.06 -38.83 -0.09
C LYS A 931 -38.04 -39.48 0.89
N ARG A 932 -37.55 -40.04 2.00
CA ARG A 932 -38.40 -40.74 2.97
C ARG A 932 -39.45 -39.81 3.61
N ILE A 933 -39.09 -38.55 3.86
CA ILE A 933 -40.01 -37.54 4.40
C ILE A 933 -41.12 -37.25 3.39
N LEU A 934 -40.76 -36.94 2.14
CA LEU A 934 -41.72 -36.54 1.11
C LEU A 934 -42.59 -37.71 0.63
N GLU A 935 -42.04 -38.92 0.48
CA GLU A 935 -42.83 -40.13 0.15
C GLU A 935 -43.88 -40.43 1.22
N ARG A 936 -43.52 -40.27 2.49
CA ARG A 936 -44.45 -40.47 3.61
C ARG A 936 -45.57 -39.42 3.64
N MET A 937 -45.33 -38.25 3.05
CA MET A 937 -46.34 -37.22 2.86
C MET A 937 -47.20 -37.43 1.61
N GLY A 938 -46.97 -38.48 0.81
CA GLY A 938 -47.79 -38.81 -0.37
C GLY A 938 -47.23 -38.33 -1.72
N TYR A 939 -45.98 -37.87 -1.77
CA TYR A 939 -45.32 -37.47 -3.01
C TYR A 939 -44.52 -38.63 -3.63
N ALA A 940 -44.36 -38.66 -4.96
CA ALA A 940 -43.48 -39.61 -5.64
C ALA A 940 -42.11 -38.96 -5.88
N VAL A 941 -41.04 -39.47 -5.26
CA VAL A 941 -39.72 -38.77 -5.26
C VAL A 941 -38.67 -39.54 -6.05
N THR A 942 -38.05 -38.87 -7.02
CA THR A 942 -36.87 -39.34 -7.75
C THR A 942 -35.62 -38.63 -7.23
N LEU A 943 -34.57 -39.39 -6.92
CA LEU A 943 -33.31 -38.85 -6.39
C LEU A 943 -32.30 -38.64 -7.51
N SER A 944 -31.49 -37.60 -7.36
CA SER A 944 -30.28 -37.38 -8.15
C SER A 944 -29.19 -36.87 -7.23
N THR A 945 -27.97 -37.40 -7.34
CA THR A 945 -26.81 -36.91 -6.56
C THR A 945 -25.85 -36.07 -7.38
N SER A 946 -26.11 -35.92 -8.68
CA SER A 946 -25.31 -35.07 -9.56
C SER A 946 -26.18 -34.13 -10.39
N ALA A 947 -25.67 -32.92 -10.63
CA ALA A 947 -26.31 -31.93 -11.48
C ALA A 947 -26.54 -32.45 -12.90
N ASP A 948 -25.56 -33.17 -13.47
CA ASP A 948 -25.65 -33.70 -14.83
C ASP A 948 -26.73 -34.77 -14.97
N GLU A 949 -26.89 -35.65 -13.97
CA GLU A 949 -27.95 -36.65 -13.95
C GLU A 949 -29.33 -36.01 -13.84
N ALA A 950 -29.51 -35.01 -12.97
CA ALA A 950 -30.76 -34.28 -12.84
C ALA A 950 -31.16 -33.59 -14.15
N ILE A 951 -30.20 -32.98 -14.86
CA ILE A 951 -30.44 -32.33 -16.15
C ILE A 951 -30.78 -33.38 -17.23
N ARG A 952 -30.11 -34.54 -17.23
CA ARG A 952 -30.45 -35.65 -18.15
C ARG A 952 -31.87 -36.15 -17.93
N LEU A 953 -32.25 -36.45 -16.68
CA LEU A 953 -33.61 -36.90 -16.33
C LEU A 953 -34.68 -35.89 -16.77
N MET A 954 -34.42 -34.59 -16.57
CA MET A 954 -35.32 -33.53 -17.01
C MET A 954 -35.38 -33.38 -18.55
N SER A 955 -34.30 -33.73 -19.26
CA SER A 955 -34.23 -33.65 -20.72
C SER A 955 -34.91 -34.84 -21.40
N GLU A 956 -34.81 -36.03 -20.82
CA GLU A 956 -35.41 -37.27 -21.36
C GLU A 956 -36.93 -37.26 -21.23
N GLU A 957 -37.47 -36.81 -20.11
CA GLU A 957 -38.91 -36.68 -19.89
C GLU A 957 -39.29 -35.34 -19.22
N PRO A 958 -39.37 -34.22 -19.98
CA PRO A 958 -39.60 -32.87 -19.43
C PRO A 958 -40.90 -32.70 -18.63
N ALA A 959 -41.93 -33.48 -18.95
CA ALA A 959 -43.23 -33.45 -18.26
C ALA A 959 -43.33 -34.46 -17.10
N SER A 960 -42.23 -35.09 -16.72
CA SER A 960 -42.23 -36.13 -15.68
C SER A 960 -42.20 -35.61 -14.24
N PHE A 961 -41.94 -34.31 -14.04
CA PHE A 961 -41.82 -33.73 -12.70
C PHE A 961 -42.70 -32.49 -12.53
N ASP A 962 -43.33 -32.42 -11.35
CA ASP A 962 -44.22 -31.34 -10.91
C ASP A 962 -43.47 -30.33 -10.03
N LEU A 963 -42.32 -30.71 -9.45
CA LEU A 963 -41.46 -29.86 -8.62
C LEU A 963 -40.00 -30.35 -8.68
N MET A 964 -39.05 -29.42 -8.61
CA MET A 964 -37.66 -29.76 -8.30
C MET A 964 -37.24 -29.20 -6.94
N VAL A 965 -36.58 -30.01 -6.12
CA VAL A 965 -35.86 -29.58 -4.91
C VAL A 965 -34.38 -29.73 -5.21
N THR A 966 -33.58 -28.67 -5.06
CA THR A 966 -32.13 -28.71 -5.35
C THR A 966 -31.32 -28.00 -4.29
N ASP A 967 -30.14 -28.54 -3.96
CA ASP A 967 -29.16 -27.80 -3.16
C ASP A 967 -28.47 -26.71 -3.96
N LEU A 968 -28.08 -25.63 -3.28
CA LEU A 968 -27.34 -24.52 -3.87
C LEU A 968 -25.89 -24.89 -4.17
N THR A 969 -25.21 -25.60 -3.26
CA THR A 969 -23.75 -25.74 -3.26
C THR A 969 -23.37 -27.18 -3.54
N MET A 970 -23.25 -27.53 -4.83
CA MET A 970 -22.88 -28.87 -5.27
C MET A 970 -21.59 -28.85 -6.11
N PRO A 971 -20.77 -29.91 -6.07
CA PRO A 971 -19.59 -30.07 -6.92
C PRO A 971 -19.93 -29.99 -8.42
N GLY A 972 -19.07 -29.31 -9.19
CA GLY A 972 -19.21 -29.18 -10.65
C GLY A 972 -20.19 -28.08 -11.09
N MET A 973 -21.40 -28.03 -10.53
CA MET A 973 -22.42 -27.03 -10.89
C MET A 973 -23.29 -26.64 -9.70
N SER A 974 -23.47 -25.34 -9.47
CA SER A 974 -24.36 -24.83 -8.42
C SER A 974 -25.84 -25.08 -8.74
N GLY A 975 -26.68 -25.13 -7.71
CA GLY A 975 -28.14 -25.25 -7.87
C GLY A 975 -28.73 -24.16 -8.78
N ILE A 976 -28.21 -22.93 -8.70
CA ILE A 976 -28.61 -21.83 -9.61
C ILE A 976 -28.25 -22.17 -11.07
N GLY A 977 -27.06 -22.76 -11.31
CA GLY A 977 -26.66 -23.23 -12.63
C GLY A 977 -27.58 -24.34 -13.16
N VAL A 978 -27.99 -25.27 -12.30
CA VAL A 978 -28.96 -26.33 -12.64
C VAL A 978 -30.31 -25.72 -12.98
N ILE A 979 -30.82 -24.80 -12.16
CA ILE A 979 -32.09 -24.11 -12.40
C ILE A 979 -32.08 -23.39 -13.76
N ARG A 980 -31.00 -22.67 -14.11
CA ARG A 980 -30.88 -22.01 -15.43
C ARG A 980 -31.01 -22.99 -16.58
N LYS A 981 -30.35 -24.15 -16.50
CA LYS A 981 -30.44 -25.20 -17.53
C LYS A 981 -31.81 -25.86 -17.56
N VAL A 982 -32.37 -26.21 -16.40
CA VAL A 982 -33.71 -26.80 -16.28
C VAL A 982 -34.78 -25.83 -16.80
N ARG A 983 -34.68 -24.54 -16.53
CA ARG A 983 -35.59 -23.51 -17.06
C ARG A 983 -35.57 -23.41 -18.58
N SER A 984 -34.46 -23.73 -19.25
CA SER A 984 -34.42 -23.80 -20.72
C SER A 984 -35.21 -24.98 -21.29
N ILE A 985 -35.50 -25.99 -20.47
CA ILE A 985 -36.27 -27.20 -20.83
C ILE A 985 -37.72 -27.06 -20.37
N ARG A 986 -37.94 -26.66 -19.10
CA ARG A 986 -39.23 -26.45 -18.44
C ARG A 986 -39.25 -25.07 -17.77
N PRO A 987 -39.69 -24.01 -18.49
CA PRO A 987 -39.72 -22.65 -17.98
C PRO A 987 -40.65 -22.46 -16.79
N ASP A 988 -41.66 -23.32 -16.63
CA ASP A 988 -42.76 -23.23 -15.68
C ASP A 988 -42.60 -24.11 -14.42
N LEU A 989 -41.60 -25.00 -14.38
CA LEU A 989 -41.40 -25.92 -13.25
C LEU A 989 -41.16 -25.14 -11.93
N PRO A 990 -41.97 -25.33 -10.89
CA PRO A 990 -41.68 -24.77 -9.58
C PRO A 990 -40.39 -25.39 -9.01
N VAL A 991 -39.58 -24.59 -8.31
CA VAL A 991 -38.33 -25.07 -7.72
C VAL A 991 -38.24 -24.67 -6.25
N VAL A 992 -37.80 -25.57 -5.38
CA VAL A 992 -37.33 -25.28 -4.03
C VAL A 992 -35.81 -25.36 -4.02
N LEU A 993 -35.14 -24.23 -3.83
CA LEU A 993 -33.70 -24.13 -3.68
C LEU A 993 -33.35 -24.20 -2.19
N THR A 994 -32.62 -25.23 -1.78
CA THR A 994 -32.14 -25.37 -0.42
C THR A 994 -30.76 -24.74 -0.27
N THR A 995 -30.53 -24.02 0.82
CA THR A 995 -29.24 -23.36 1.08
C THR A 995 -28.89 -23.39 2.56
N GLY A 996 -27.64 -23.70 2.90
CA GLY A 996 -27.12 -23.55 4.27
C GLY A 996 -26.82 -22.11 4.68
N ARG A 997 -27.12 -21.12 3.82
CA ARG A 997 -26.78 -19.70 4.02
C ARG A 997 -27.91 -18.80 3.49
N ALA A 998 -28.32 -17.82 4.28
CA ALA A 998 -29.16 -16.72 3.82
C ALA A 998 -28.26 -15.68 3.16
N ASP A 999 -28.04 -15.78 1.85
CA ASP A 999 -27.30 -14.77 1.08
C ASP A 999 -28.30 -13.95 0.23
N PRO A 1000 -28.42 -12.62 0.46
CA PRO A 1000 -29.31 -11.78 -0.33
C PRO A 1000 -29.04 -11.81 -1.83
N SER A 1001 -27.79 -12.07 -2.26
CA SER A 1001 -27.46 -12.20 -3.68
C SER A 1001 -28.04 -13.47 -4.31
N VAL A 1002 -28.10 -14.56 -3.52
CA VAL A 1002 -28.74 -15.82 -3.92
C VAL A 1002 -30.25 -15.64 -3.95
N GLU A 1003 -30.84 -14.89 -3.00
CA GLU A 1003 -32.27 -14.58 -3.04
C GLU A 1003 -32.66 -13.77 -4.28
N GLU A 1004 -31.83 -12.79 -4.64
CA GLU A 1004 -32.05 -11.93 -5.81
C GLU A 1004 -31.85 -12.70 -7.13
N GLU A 1005 -30.80 -13.52 -7.24
CA GLU A 1005 -30.62 -14.42 -8.40
C GLU A 1005 -31.74 -15.45 -8.52
N ALA A 1006 -32.18 -16.05 -7.41
CA ALA A 1006 -33.28 -17.02 -7.41
C ALA A 1006 -34.59 -16.36 -7.86
N ARG A 1007 -34.88 -15.14 -7.38
CA ARG A 1007 -36.06 -14.36 -7.77
C ARG A 1007 -36.03 -13.96 -9.25
N ALA A 1008 -34.84 -13.67 -9.80
CA ALA A 1008 -34.68 -13.42 -11.24
C ALA A 1008 -34.93 -14.66 -12.11
N LEU A 1009 -34.84 -15.86 -11.54
CA LEU A 1009 -35.04 -17.14 -12.23
C LEU A 1009 -36.49 -17.67 -12.15
N GLY A 1010 -37.44 -16.84 -11.71
CA GLY A 1010 -38.88 -17.15 -11.73
C GLY A 1010 -39.39 -17.83 -10.46
N GLN A 1011 -40.17 -18.91 -10.61
CA GLN A 1011 -40.83 -19.63 -9.50
C GLN A 1011 -39.83 -20.46 -8.66
N VAL A 1012 -38.95 -19.78 -7.91
CA VAL A 1012 -37.96 -20.40 -7.02
C VAL A 1012 -38.24 -20.01 -5.57
N TYR A 1013 -38.42 -21.01 -4.72
CA TYR A 1013 -38.60 -20.88 -3.28
C TYR A 1013 -37.32 -21.21 -2.55
N LEU A 1014 -36.90 -20.34 -1.64
CA LEU A 1014 -35.72 -20.59 -0.84
C LEU A 1014 -36.08 -21.29 0.46
N LEU A 1015 -35.31 -22.34 0.78
CA LEU A 1015 -35.42 -23.08 2.04
C LEU A 1015 -34.04 -23.13 2.73
N LEU A 1016 -33.98 -22.69 3.98
CA LEU A 1016 -32.74 -22.68 4.77
C LEU A 1016 -32.44 -24.04 5.40
N LYS A 1017 -31.22 -24.55 5.23
CA LYS A 1017 -30.68 -25.73 5.90
C LYS A 1017 -30.02 -25.35 7.23
N PRO A 1018 -30.18 -26.16 8.30
CA PRO A 1018 -31.01 -27.36 8.37
C PRO A 1018 -32.50 -27.00 8.55
N SER A 1019 -33.33 -27.53 7.66
CA SER A 1019 -34.79 -27.39 7.70
C SER A 1019 -35.40 -28.59 8.40
N ASP A 1020 -36.34 -28.36 9.32
CA ASP A 1020 -37.19 -29.42 9.86
C ASP A 1020 -38.20 -29.94 8.82
N VAL A 1021 -38.82 -31.09 9.11
CA VAL A 1021 -39.84 -31.69 8.24
C VAL A 1021 -40.96 -30.70 7.91
N GLU A 1022 -41.40 -29.90 8.87
CA GLU A 1022 -42.52 -28.96 8.69
C GLU A 1022 -42.17 -27.85 7.67
N SER A 1023 -40.96 -27.31 7.75
CA SER A 1023 -40.45 -26.29 6.83
C SER A 1023 -40.28 -26.82 5.41
N LEU A 1024 -39.75 -28.04 5.26
CA LEU A 1024 -39.60 -28.70 3.95
C LEU A 1024 -40.97 -28.95 3.31
N CYS A 1025 -41.91 -29.53 4.06
CA CYS A 1025 -43.25 -29.81 3.56
C CYS A 1025 -44.03 -28.53 3.24
N GLY A 1026 -43.89 -27.50 4.07
CA GLY A 1026 -44.50 -26.19 3.83
C GLY A 1026 -43.91 -25.45 2.63
N ALA A 1027 -42.62 -25.61 2.34
CA ALA A 1027 -42.00 -25.05 1.13
C ALA A 1027 -42.49 -25.76 -0.14
N VAL A 1028 -42.49 -27.09 -0.13
CA VAL A 1028 -43.00 -27.93 -1.23
C VAL A 1028 -44.47 -27.63 -1.53
N GLY A 1029 -45.32 -27.61 -0.49
CA GLY A 1029 -46.75 -27.33 -0.65
C GLY A 1029 -47.04 -25.93 -1.21
N ARG A 1030 -46.27 -24.91 -0.80
CA ARG A 1030 -46.40 -23.55 -1.34
C ARG A 1030 -45.95 -23.46 -2.80
N ALA A 1031 -44.84 -24.13 -3.13
CA ALA A 1031 -44.32 -24.14 -4.49
C ALA A 1031 -45.30 -24.76 -5.49
N LEU A 1032 -45.95 -25.85 -5.11
CA LEU A 1032 -46.97 -26.50 -5.94
C LEU A 1032 -48.26 -25.65 -6.08
N GLN A 1033 -48.67 -24.91 -5.04
CA GLN A 1033 -49.86 -24.06 -5.09
C GLN A 1033 -49.72 -22.86 -6.03
N GLN A 1034 -48.57 -22.18 -6.02
CA GLN A 1034 -48.35 -21.05 -6.94
C GLN A 1034 -48.16 -21.51 -8.39
N GLY A 1035 -47.58 -22.70 -8.62
CA GLY A 1035 -47.53 -23.33 -9.94
C GLY A 1035 -48.92 -23.56 -10.54
N ALA A 1036 -49.90 -23.96 -9.72
CA ALA A 1036 -51.29 -24.18 -10.13
C ALA A 1036 -52.11 -22.88 -10.34
N SER A 1037 -51.61 -21.73 -9.87
CA SER A 1037 -52.32 -20.43 -9.88
C SER A 1037 -52.03 -19.57 -11.11
N ALA A 1038 -51.10 -19.98 -11.98
CA ALA A 1038 -50.84 -19.30 -13.25
C ALA A 1038 -51.92 -19.71 -14.28
N PRO A 1039 -52.72 -18.79 -14.83
CA PRO A 1039 -53.72 -19.16 -15.82
C PRO A 1039 -53.05 -19.66 -17.11
N ALA A 1040 -53.54 -20.80 -17.60
CA ALA A 1040 -53.34 -21.23 -18.97
C ALA A 1040 -54.09 -20.27 -19.93
N GLY A 1041 -53.35 -19.64 -20.86
CA GLY A 1041 -53.86 -18.75 -21.91
C GLY A 1041 -53.30 -17.33 -21.77
N ALA A 1042 -52.71 -16.71 -22.80
CA ALA A 1042 -52.98 -16.72 -24.24
C ALA A 1042 -51.72 -16.31 -25.01
#